data_AF-A0A090AM28-F1
#
_entry.id   AF-A0A090AM28-F1
#
_cell.length_a   1.000
_cell.length_b   1.000
_cell.length_c   1.000
_cell.angle_alpha   90.00
_cell.angle_beta   90.00
_cell.angle_gamma   90.00
#
_symmetry.space_group_name_H-M   'P 1'
#
loop_
_entity.id
_entity.type
_entity.pdbx_description
1 polymer ?
#
loop_
_entity_poly.entity_id
_entity_poly.type
_entity_poly.pdbx_seq_one_letter_code
_entity_poly.pdbx_strand_id
1 'polypeptide(L)'
;MKKTWVISYLMVLLTQSTLYAEIILDGTLGFKDALTGPNYLLDAQLGKQVGANLFHSFSEFNLNADESITFSGPENINNIINRVTGGNPSNINGGLYSTIPNADIYFLNPFGVVFGPNATLNIPGSFHVSTADILYLQEGGKFDATKPSNSLLTSAAPSAFGFLTNSSADLSIQGSKLSISPQNTLSIIGGQVKVDQAQVEAFSGRLNLASIVGEGQVVPEVDGLTSVGERGNLTVTDSQLNVSGEAGGTVYIRAGRLVLDNSAIAAKTLGAENGHEINLNVTSLAAIRGGSLSSSTSGSGNSGNINIQATDEIELSGENDQGVSGIFAKSKSQVDDNSEENIGNSGNILLTTNKLNLTGGAVITTSSYSTGNGGNILITANNTVNVSGEAISKNADGSDQVSGIFAQMYTENNNPPQSGMIDIRARQLQVTKGGAIDSSSFGTPPAGSINLRIVDDVVVSGTSSQGNSSEIAASVWGLATGDAGDLRLAARKLTVNGGAQIQSLTSGTGRGGDLYMDVKDIVISGFWHTVDENGADLYVFSGIYTLSINGNAGDITLTTEKLTLEQGGKITAQTDESGVAGNISIEALKGIYLSNQGGIFTESVDGHAGLIKLITPELHLKDHAKILATAKGKEPGGNIEIDVNHLHLTKGSEISASSESQGNAGNLRFIVGDTLVLEDSSIITEAQRSDGGNITITSPGYLRLTRSNISTSVKAENGNGGNIILQPTFIVLDDGQIIAKAVSGNGGHIDIKTVGIYNFLPEPLEEFINASSEFGLDGEVKINSPDTNVTESFVILPIGFLDVSVLLESCSRSYLKKNHSQFKINSLTGSPPRPEDLKANPLILF
;
A
#
# COMPACT_ATOMS: atom_id res chain seq x y z
N MET A 1 -50.86 -46.56 -80.83
CA MET A 1 -49.48 -46.94 -80.43
C MET A 1 -49.13 -46.24 -79.12
N LYS A 2 -48.50 -46.97 -78.17
CA LYS A 2 -47.98 -46.56 -76.84
C LYS A 2 -49.04 -46.34 -75.75
N LYS A 3 -48.87 -46.70 -74.48
CA LYS A 3 -47.99 -47.62 -73.72
C LYS A 3 -48.60 -47.68 -72.30
N THR A 4 -48.52 -48.84 -71.66
CA THR A 4 -48.77 -49.18 -70.26
C THR A 4 -47.99 -48.32 -69.22
N TRP A 5 -48.53 -48.12 -68.01
CA TRP A 5 -48.07 -48.66 -66.70
C TRP A 5 -48.53 -47.82 -65.50
N VAL A 6 -48.82 -48.58 -64.43
CA VAL A 6 -49.31 -48.25 -63.09
C VAL A 6 -48.35 -47.33 -62.32
N ILE A 7 -48.86 -46.34 -61.60
CA ILE A 7 -48.14 -45.61 -60.55
C ILE A 7 -48.68 -46.06 -59.20
N SER A 8 -47.86 -46.80 -58.45
CA SER A 8 -48.03 -47.09 -57.01
C SER A 8 -47.50 -45.91 -56.21
N TYR A 9 -48.30 -45.41 -55.27
CA TYR A 9 -47.89 -44.46 -54.23
C TYR A 9 -47.58 -45.28 -52.97
N LEU A 10 -46.29 -45.48 -52.66
CA LEU A 10 -45.84 -46.04 -51.39
C LEU A 10 -45.58 -44.86 -50.44
N MET A 11 -46.53 -44.57 -49.55
CA MET A 11 -46.38 -43.57 -48.49
C MET A 11 -45.70 -44.26 -47.30
N VAL A 12 -44.40 -44.01 -47.12
CA VAL A 12 -43.63 -44.44 -45.96
C VAL A 12 -44.05 -43.58 -44.77
N LEU A 13 -44.81 -44.17 -43.82
CA LEU A 13 -45.00 -43.61 -42.49
C LEU A 13 -43.68 -43.77 -41.71
N LEU A 14 -42.85 -42.74 -41.72
CA LEU A 14 -41.78 -42.54 -40.74
C LEU A 14 -42.43 -42.11 -39.42
N THR A 15 -42.75 -43.08 -38.57
CA THR A 15 -43.04 -42.82 -37.16
C THR A 15 -41.75 -42.30 -36.52
N GLN A 16 -41.68 -40.99 -36.26
CA GLN A 16 -40.62 -40.43 -35.42
C GLN A 16 -40.76 -41.05 -34.03
N SER A 17 -39.87 -41.98 -33.69
CA SER A 17 -39.67 -42.40 -32.31
C SER A 17 -38.93 -41.26 -31.61
N THR A 18 -39.60 -40.57 -30.70
CA THR A 18 -38.94 -39.62 -29.79
C THR A 18 -38.05 -40.43 -28.85
N LEU A 19 -36.74 -40.29 -28.99
CA LEU A 19 -35.76 -40.90 -28.09
C LEU A 19 -35.69 -40.03 -26.83
N TYR A 20 -36.24 -40.50 -25.72
CA TYR A 20 -36.13 -39.81 -24.42
C TYR A 20 -34.77 -40.11 -23.77
N ALA A 21 -34.32 -39.27 -22.84
CA ALA A 21 -33.16 -39.60 -22.01
C ALA A 21 -33.49 -40.79 -21.09
N GLU A 22 -32.47 -41.44 -20.54
CA GLU A 22 -32.68 -42.64 -19.72
C GLU A 22 -32.56 -42.33 -18.22
N ILE A 23 -33.63 -42.59 -17.47
CA ILE A 23 -33.62 -42.71 -16.00
C ILE A 23 -33.97 -44.16 -15.66
N ILE A 24 -32.99 -44.90 -15.15
CA ILE A 24 -33.10 -46.35 -14.94
C ILE A 24 -32.70 -46.69 -13.50
N LEU A 25 -33.61 -47.29 -12.72
CA LEU A 25 -33.32 -47.76 -11.37
C LEU A 25 -32.43 -49.01 -11.40
N ASP A 26 -31.45 -49.11 -10.49
CA ASP A 26 -30.42 -50.16 -10.55
C ASP A 26 -30.82 -51.49 -9.88
N GLY A 27 -31.92 -51.54 -9.13
CA GLY A 27 -32.37 -52.72 -8.38
C GLY A 27 -31.82 -52.87 -6.97
N THR A 28 -30.82 -52.08 -6.57
CA THR A 28 -30.13 -52.25 -5.27
C THR A 28 -30.99 -51.82 -4.07
N LEU A 29 -32.05 -51.05 -4.32
CA LEU A 29 -33.04 -50.64 -3.31
C LEU A 29 -34.44 -51.23 -3.53
N GLY A 30 -34.59 -52.21 -4.43
CA GLY A 30 -35.81 -53.01 -4.59
C GLY A 30 -36.46 -52.93 -5.98
N PHE A 31 -36.27 -51.85 -6.72
CA PHE A 31 -36.85 -51.65 -8.05
C PHE A 31 -35.77 -51.55 -9.12
N LYS A 32 -35.92 -52.29 -10.22
CA LYS A 32 -35.02 -52.29 -11.38
C LYS A 32 -35.85 -52.15 -12.65
N ASP A 33 -36.05 -50.91 -13.09
CA ASP A 33 -36.79 -50.62 -14.32
C ASP A 33 -36.41 -49.24 -14.86
N ALA A 34 -36.70 -49.01 -16.14
CA ALA A 34 -36.63 -47.70 -16.77
C ALA A 34 -37.91 -46.92 -16.49
N LEU A 35 -37.79 -45.65 -16.09
CA LEU A 35 -38.93 -44.76 -15.94
C LEU A 35 -39.43 -44.30 -17.31
N THR A 36 -40.73 -44.03 -17.42
CA THR A 36 -41.32 -43.54 -18.68
C THR A 36 -41.36 -42.01 -18.68
N GLY A 37 -40.70 -41.40 -19.66
CA GLY A 37 -40.65 -39.95 -19.86
C GLY A 37 -41.84 -39.40 -20.66
N PRO A 38 -41.84 -38.10 -21.00
CA PRO A 38 -40.82 -37.09 -20.70
C PRO A 38 -40.93 -36.47 -19.29
N ASN A 39 -42.06 -36.68 -18.60
CA ASN A 39 -42.29 -36.19 -17.23
C ASN A 39 -42.21 -37.37 -16.26
N TYR A 40 -41.00 -37.69 -15.81
CA TYR A 40 -40.74 -38.80 -14.91
C TYR A 40 -41.32 -38.50 -13.53
N LEU A 41 -42.12 -39.42 -13.01
CA LEU A 41 -42.59 -39.39 -11.62
C LEU A 41 -41.79 -40.40 -10.80
N LEU A 42 -41.08 -39.93 -9.78
CA LEU A 42 -40.36 -40.77 -8.84
C LEU A 42 -41.08 -40.75 -7.48
N ASP A 43 -42.01 -41.68 -7.31
CA ASP A 43 -42.73 -41.88 -6.07
C ASP A 43 -41.87 -42.58 -5.01
N ALA A 44 -42.08 -42.26 -3.73
CA ALA A 44 -41.36 -42.86 -2.60
C ALA A 44 -41.39 -44.40 -2.58
N GLN A 45 -42.40 -45.03 -3.18
CA GLN A 45 -42.46 -46.48 -3.33
C GLN A 45 -41.34 -47.05 -4.21
N LEU A 46 -40.80 -46.27 -5.15
CA LEU A 46 -39.69 -46.67 -6.03
C LEU A 46 -38.32 -46.57 -5.35
N GLY A 47 -38.27 -46.04 -4.13
CA GLY A 47 -37.10 -45.97 -3.28
C GLY A 47 -37.21 -46.82 -2.02
N LYS A 48 -36.35 -46.51 -1.05
CA LYS A 48 -36.37 -47.12 0.28
C LYS A 48 -36.33 -46.04 1.35
N GLN A 49 -37.39 -45.95 2.15
CA GLN A 49 -37.46 -45.04 3.29
C GLN A 49 -36.86 -45.67 4.56
N VAL A 50 -36.02 -44.92 5.26
CA VAL A 50 -35.53 -45.24 6.61
C VAL A 50 -35.65 -43.98 7.48
N GLY A 51 -36.65 -43.96 8.36
CA GLY A 51 -36.99 -42.75 9.13
C GLY A 51 -37.40 -41.60 8.20
N ALA A 52 -36.72 -40.46 8.33
CA ALA A 52 -36.94 -39.27 7.51
C ALA A 52 -36.08 -39.23 6.23
N ASN A 53 -35.29 -40.27 5.95
CA ASN A 53 -34.46 -40.37 4.74
C ASN A 53 -35.15 -41.29 3.71
N LEU A 54 -35.29 -40.80 2.47
CA LEU A 54 -35.79 -41.55 1.32
C LEU A 54 -34.66 -41.78 0.32
N PHE A 55 -34.22 -43.03 0.17
CA PHE A 55 -33.09 -43.39 -0.70
C PHE A 55 -33.54 -43.89 -2.08
N HIS A 56 -32.91 -43.41 -3.14
CA HIS A 56 -33.06 -43.91 -4.51
C HIS A 56 -31.71 -44.27 -5.13
N SER A 57 -31.71 -45.24 -6.05
CA SER A 57 -30.51 -45.75 -6.68
C SER A 57 -30.73 -46.01 -8.16
N PHE A 58 -29.89 -45.40 -8.99
CA PHE A 58 -30.01 -45.39 -10.43
C PHE A 58 -28.80 -46.04 -11.07
N SER A 59 -29.01 -46.75 -12.17
CA SER A 59 -27.93 -47.13 -13.08
C SER A 59 -27.65 -46.01 -14.08
N GLU A 60 -28.70 -45.33 -14.56
CA GLU A 60 -28.62 -44.16 -15.44
C GLU A 60 -29.53 -43.07 -14.92
N PHE A 61 -29.09 -41.81 -15.04
CA PHE A 61 -29.88 -40.64 -14.69
C PHE A 61 -29.52 -39.50 -15.64
N ASN A 62 -30.34 -39.31 -16.67
CA ASN A 62 -30.18 -38.28 -17.69
C ASN A 62 -31.54 -37.60 -17.96
N LEU A 63 -31.51 -36.33 -18.36
CA LEU A 63 -32.68 -35.54 -18.75
C LEU A 63 -32.36 -34.70 -19.99
N ASN A 64 -33.23 -34.74 -21.00
CA ASN A 64 -33.19 -33.82 -22.14
C ASN A 64 -33.89 -32.48 -21.85
N ALA A 65 -33.76 -31.51 -22.77
CA ALA A 65 -34.30 -30.14 -22.69
C ALA A 65 -35.77 -30.05 -22.24
N ASP A 66 -36.62 -30.91 -22.80
CA ASP A 66 -38.07 -30.88 -22.58
C ASP A 66 -38.55 -31.95 -21.57
N GLU A 67 -37.62 -32.52 -20.81
CA GLU A 67 -37.90 -33.57 -19.84
C GLU A 67 -37.81 -33.03 -18.41
N SER A 68 -38.52 -33.68 -17.50
CA SER A 68 -38.44 -33.35 -16.08
C SER A 68 -38.63 -34.59 -15.21
N ILE A 69 -38.07 -34.56 -14.01
CA ILE A 69 -38.36 -35.54 -12.96
C ILE A 69 -38.96 -34.84 -11.74
N THR A 70 -40.01 -35.45 -11.19
CA THR A 70 -40.67 -34.99 -9.96
C THR A 70 -40.54 -36.05 -8.88
N PHE A 71 -39.85 -35.70 -7.79
CA PHE A 71 -39.79 -36.49 -6.55
C PHE A 71 -41.09 -36.29 -5.74
N SER A 72 -41.79 -37.36 -5.40
CA SER A 72 -43.02 -37.32 -4.60
C SER A 72 -42.99 -38.33 -3.45
N GLY A 73 -43.66 -38.01 -2.35
CA GLY A 73 -43.63 -38.85 -1.15
C GLY A 73 -44.35 -38.21 0.04
N PRO A 74 -44.32 -38.87 1.20
CA PRO A 74 -44.97 -38.37 2.41
C PRO A 74 -44.23 -37.16 3.01
N GLU A 75 -44.95 -36.29 3.71
CA GLU A 75 -44.44 -35.03 4.28
C GLU A 75 -43.40 -35.22 5.39
N ASN A 76 -43.23 -36.44 5.92
CA ASN A 76 -42.26 -36.73 6.98
C ASN A 76 -40.84 -37.05 6.45
N ILE A 77 -40.61 -36.90 5.15
CA ILE A 77 -39.29 -37.04 4.54
C ILE A 77 -38.56 -35.69 4.63
N ASN A 78 -37.39 -35.71 5.28
CA ASN A 78 -36.50 -34.57 5.35
C ASN A 78 -35.43 -34.62 4.26
N ASN A 79 -34.98 -35.80 3.85
CA ASN A 79 -33.91 -35.96 2.87
C ASN A 79 -34.29 -36.97 1.78
N ILE A 80 -34.22 -36.57 0.52
CA ILE A 80 -34.25 -37.44 -0.65
C ILE A 80 -32.80 -37.67 -1.09
N ILE A 81 -32.30 -38.89 -0.96
CA ILE A 81 -30.88 -39.22 -1.16
C ILE A 81 -30.73 -40.14 -2.37
N ASN A 82 -30.10 -39.64 -3.42
CA ASN A 82 -29.98 -40.29 -4.71
C ASN A 82 -28.52 -40.65 -5.00
N ARG A 83 -28.29 -41.82 -5.60
CA ARG A 83 -26.98 -42.22 -6.16
C ARG A 83 -27.11 -42.79 -7.57
N VAL A 84 -26.08 -42.60 -8.37
CA VAL A 84 -25.90 -43.26 -9.68
C VAL A 84 -24.75 -44.27 -9.61
N THR A 85 -24.97 -45.48 -10.13
CA THR A 85 -24.08 -46.64 -9.95
C THR A 85 -23.63 -47.27 -11.27
N GLY A 86 -24.19 -46.87 -12.42
CA GLY A 86 -24.01 -47.55 -13.71
C GLY A 86 -22.74 -47.21 -14.50
N GLY A 87 -21.90 -46.30 -14.00
CA GLY A 87 -20.59 -46.00 -14.61
C GLY A 87 -20.56 -44.81 -15.57
N ASN A 88 -21.69 -44.17 -15.83
CA ASN A 88 -21.80 -43.06 -16.78
C ASN A 88 -22.07 -41.72 -16.09
N PRO A 89 -21.55 -40.59 -16.62
CA PRO A 89 -21.89 -39.26 -16.15
C PRO A 89 -23.38 -38.95 -16.34
N SER A 90 -23.95 -38.16 -15.42
CA SER A 90 -25.32 -37.67 -15.55
C SER A 90 -25.38 -36.39 -16.37
N ASN A 91 -26.08 -36.41 -17.50
CA ASN A 91 -26.41 -35.22 -18.28
C ASN A 91 -27.83 -34.75 -17.93
N ILE A 92 -27.92 -33.67 -17.17
CA ILE A 92 -29.15 -33.08 -16.65
C ILE A 92 -29.41 -31.80 -17.44
N ASN A 93 -30.17 -31.88 -18.52
CA ASN A 93 -30.57 -30.75 -19.34
C ASN A 93 -32.08 -30.48 -19.20
N GLY A 94 -32.72 -30.84 -18.09
CA GLY A 94 -34.16 -30.69 -17.89
C GLY A 94 -34.52 -30.31 -16.44
N GLY A 95 -35.80 -30.42 -16.06
CA GLY A 95 -36.29 -29.99 -14.74
C GLY A 95 -36.11 -31.03 -13.62
N LEU A 96 -35.57 -30.60 -12.47
CA LEU A 96 -35.54 -31.38 -11.22
C LEU A 96 -36.51 -30.79 -10.18
N TYR A 97 -37.60 -31.49 -9.88
CA TYR A 97 -38.69 -30.97 -9.05
C TYR A 97 -38.98 -31.86 -7.84
N SER A 98 -39.46 -31.28 -6.73
CA SER A 98 -39.97 -32.04 -5.59
C SER A 98 -41.31 -31.48 -5.11
N THR A 99 -42.26 -32.37 -4.83
CA THR A 99 -43.53 -32.02 -4.18
C THR A 99 -43.50 -32.28 -2.67
N ILE A 100 -42.40 -32.79 -2.12
CA ILE A 100 -42.25 -33.05 -0.69
C ILE A 100 -41.86 -31.74 0.01
N PRO A 101 -42.68 -31.23 0.94
CA PRO A 101 -42.39 -29.96 1.61
C PRO A 101 -41.07 -29.99 2.38
N ASN A 102 -40.25 -28.95 2.21
CA ASN A 102 -38.97 -28.72 2.91
C ASN A 102 -37.92 -29.85 2.80
N ALA A 103 -38.13 -30.85 1.94
CA ALA A 103 -37.19 -31.95 1.80
C ALA A 103 -35.93 -31.52 1.03
N ASP A 104 -34.77 -31.79 1.61
CA ASP A 104 -33.48 -31.63 0.96
C ASP A 104 -33.25 -32.75 -0.05
N ILE A 105 -32.57 -32.44 -1.15
CA ILE A 105 -32.17 -33.44 -2.14
C ILE A 105 -30.65 -33.56 -2.17
N TYR A 106 -30.16 -34.78 -2.00
CA TYR A 106 -28.77 -35.16 -2.20
C TYR A 106 -28.67 -35.99 -3.48
N PHE A 107 -27.78 -35.62 -4.40
CA PHE A 107 -27.56 -36.31 -5.66
C PHE A 107 -26.09 -36.63 -5.84
N LEU A 108 -25.76 -37.92 -5.87
CA LEU A 108 -24.39 -38.41 -6.03
C LEU A 108 -24.22 -39.12 -7.37
N ASN A 109 -23.25 -38.70 -8.17
CA ASN A 109 -22.75 -39.47 -9.30
C ASN A 109 -21.22 -39.39 -9.38
N PRO A 110 -20.49 -40.43 -8.92
CA PRO A 110 -19.02 -40.47 -8.95
C PRO A 110 -18.39 -40.41 -10.35
N PHE A 111 -19.19 -40.63 -11.39
CA PHE A 111 -18.75 -40.64 -12.78
C PHE A 111 -18.89 -39.26 -13.46
N GLY A 112 -19.47 -38.28 -12.76
CA GLY A 112 -19.57 -36.89 -13.22
C GLY A 112 -21.01 -36.41 -13.35
N VAL A 113 -21.20 -35.10 -13.31
CA VAL A 113 -22.51 -34.45 -13.47
C VAL A 113 -22.38 -33.23 -14.37
N VAL A 114 -23.27 -33.11 -15.35
CA VAL A 114 -23.36 -31.97 -16.26
C VAL A 114 -24.78 -31.40 -16.19
N PHE A 115 -24.91 -30.13 -15.80
CA PHE A 115 -26.14 -29.37 -15.97
C PHE A 115 -26.07 -28.62 -17.30
N GLY A 116 -26.93 -28.99 -18.24
CA GLY A 116 -27.05 -28.34 -19.55
C GLY A 116 -27.93 -27.09 -19.52
N PRO A 117 -28.01 -26.32 -20.62
CA PRO A 117 -28.62 -24.98 -20.63
C PRO A 117 -30.09 -24.88 -20.18
N ASN A 118 -30.86 -25.97 -20.29
CA ASN A 118 -32.28 -26.00 -19.91
C ASN A 118 -32.50 -26.61 -18.51
N ALA A 119 -31.42 -26.91 -17.78
CA ALA A 119 -31.52 -27.40 -16.41
C ALA A 119 -32.20 -26.38 -15.50
N THR A 120 -33.19 -26.82 -14.74
CA THR A 120 -33.92 -26.00 -13.76
C THR A 120 -34.18 -26.78 -12.48
N LEU A 121 -34.26 -26.06 -11.36
CA LEU A 121 -34.59 -26.63 -10.05
C LEU A 121 -35.92 -26.04 -9.56
N ASN A 122 -36.80 -26.89 -9.03
CA ASN A 122 -37.97 -26.48 -8.26
C ASN A 122 -38.06 -27.37 -7.01
N ILE A 123 -37.24 -27.03 -6.01
CA ILE A 123 -37.03 -27.83 -4.81
C ILE A 123 -37.38 -26.97 -3.59
N PRO A 124 -38.35 -27.37 -2.75
CA PRO A 124 -38.74 -26.62 -1.55
C PRO A 124 -37.66 -26.56 -0.46
N GLY A 125 -36.80 -27.58 -0.37
CA GLY A 125 -35.67 -27.64 0.56
C GLY A 125 -34.33 -27.23 -0.09
N SER A 126 -33.22 -27.72 0.47
CA SER A 126 -31.86 -27.55 -0.05
C SER A 126 -31.54 -28.54 -1.16
N PHE A 127 -30.58 -28.19 -2.02
CA PHE A 127 -30.07 -29.08 -3.06
C PHE A 127 -28.55 -29.26 -2.92
N HIS A 128 -28.13 -30.52 -2.85
CA HIS A 128 -26.73 -30.90 -2.74
C HIS A 128 -26.39 -31.88 -3.87
N VAL A 129 -25.54 -31.44 -4.79
CA VAL A 129 -25.05 -32.28 -5.89
C VAL A 129 -23.56 -32.55 -5.71
N SER A 130 -23.17 -33.82 -5.93
CA SER A 130 -21.79 -34.21 -5.79
C SER A 130 -21.33 -35.34 -6.70
N THR A 131 -20.03 -35.35 -7.00
CA THR A 131 -19.32 -36.49 -7.62
C THR A 131 -18.55 -37.33 -6.59
N ALA A 132 -18.88 -37.20 -5.31
CA ALA A 132 -18.34 -38.05 -4.26
C ALA A 132 -18.75 -39.51 -4.43
N ASP A 133 -17.86 -40.41 -4.04
CA ASP A 133 -18.06 -41.86 -4.07
C ASP A 133 -19.09 -42.32 -3.02
N ILE A 134 -19.18 -41.59 -1.91
CA ILE A 134 -20.00 -41.96 -0.77
C ILE A 134 -20.59 -40.74 -0.07
N LEU A 135 -21.84 -40.85 0.37
CA LEU A 135 -22.44 -39.94 1.34
C LEU A 135 -22.40 -40.57 2.72
N TYR A 136 -21.67 -39.97 3.66
CA TYR A 136 -21.69 -40.38 5.05
C TYR A 136 -22.93 -39.81 5.75
N LEU A 137 -23.56 -40.64 6.56
CA LEU A 137 -24.63 -40.25 7.47
C LEU A 137 -24.09 -40.25 8.90
N GLN A 138 -24.74 -39.52 9.79
CA GLN A 138 -24.47 -39.63 11.21
C GLN A 138 -24.68 -41.09 11.71
N GLU A 139 -24.24 -41.37 12.94
CA GLU A 139 -24.34 -42.70 13.55
C GLU A 139 -23.67 -43.83 12.73
N GLY A 140 -22.68 -43.48 11.89
CA GLY A 140 -21.90 -44.42 11.09
C GLY A 140 -22.61 -44.94 9.83
N GLY A 141 -23.78 -44.38 9.49
CA GLY A 141 -24.46 -44.71 8.23
C GLY A 141 -23.66 -44.26 7.02
N LYS A 142 -23.88 -44.91 5.88
CA LYS A 142 -23.19 -44.58 4.62
C LYS A 142 -23.99 -45.02 3.40
N PHE A 143 -23.99 -44.19 2.37
CA PHE A 143 -24.63 -44.46 1.09
C PHE A 143 -23.59 -44.39 -0.03
N ASP A 144 -23.08 -45.57 -0.41
CA ASP A 144 -21.95 -45.76 -1.32
C ASP A 144 -22.44 -45.92 -2.76
N ALA A 145 -22.01 -45.04 -3.67
CA ALA A 145 -22.36 -45.05 -5.08
C ALA A 145 -21.46 -46.00 -5.89
N THR A 146 -20.21 -46.20 -5.48
CA THR A 146 -19.24 -47.06 -6.17
C THR A 146 -19.40 -48.54 -5.82
N LYS A 147 -19.79 -48.83 -4.58
CA LYS A 147 -20.03 -50.20 -4.07
C LYS A 147 -21.38 -50.25 -3.36
N PRO A 148 -22.49 -50.32 -4.11
CA PRO A 148 -23.84 -50.24 -3.56
C PRO A 148 -24.17 -51.22 -2.42
N SER A 149 -23.54 -52.40 -2.43
CA SER A 149 -23.67 -53.44 -1.41
C SER A 149 -23.02 -53.09 -0.07
N ASN A 150 -22.13 -52.09 -0.03
CA ASN A 150 -21.47 -51.62 1.19
C ASN A 150 -22.29 -50.55 1.94
N SER A 151 -23.44 -50.12 1.42
CA SER A 151 -24.26 -49.11 2.07
C SER A 151 -24.88 -49.60 3.37
N LEU A 152 -24.88 -48.72 4.38
CA LEU A 152 -25.58 -48.88 5.64
C LEU A 152 -26.59 -47.73 5.77
N LEU A 153 -27.86 -48.03 5.45
CA LEU A 153 -28.93 -47.04 5.49
C LEU A 153 -29.38 -46.82 6.94
N THR A 154 -29.39 -45.57 7.38
CA THR A 154 -29.86 -45.16 8.71
C THR A 154 -30.86 -44.01 8.58
N SER A 155 -31.59 -43.72 9.66
CA SER A 155 -32.45 -42.53 9.76
C SER A 155 -31.69 -41.26 10.11
N ALA A 156 -30.38 -41.36 10.32
CA ALA A 156 -29.54 -40.26 10.73
C ALA A 156 -29.26 -39.31 9.55
N ALA A 157 -29.06 -38.02 9.83
CA ALA A 157 -28.90 -37.02 8.78
C ALA A 157 -27.60 -37.23 7.97
N PRO A 158 -27.57 -36.82 6.69
CA PRO A 158 -26.32 -36.66 5.95
C PRO A 158 -25.31 -35.79 6.72
N SER A 159 -24.04 -36.17 6.62
CA SER A 159 -22.95 -35.55 7.39
C SER A 159 -21.77 -35.12 6.53
N ALA A 160 -21.43 -35.87 5.47
CA ALA A 160 -20.29 -35.53 4.63
C ALA A 160 -20.26 -36.25 3.29
N PHE A 161 -19.55 -35.65 2.33
CA PHE A 161 -19.23 -36.22 1.02
C PHE A 161 -17.82 -36.82 1.06
N GLY A 162 -17.69 -38.11 0.76
CA GLY A 162 -16.42 -38.83 0.77
C GLY A 162 -15.91 -39.13 -0.64
N PHE A 163 -14.65 -38.78 -0.88
CA PHE A 163 -13.90 -39.10 -2.09
C PHE A 163 -12.87 -40.18 -1.74
N LEU A 164 -13.01 -41.34 -2.34
CA LEU A 164 -12.26 -42.57 -2.05
C LEU A 164 -11.24 -42.90 -3.15
N THR A 165 -11.17 -42.08 -4.21
CA THR A 165 -10.28 -42.29 -5.34
C THR A 165 -9.39 -41.08 -5.57
N ASN A 166 -8.28 -41.28 -6.29
CA ASN A 166 -7.35 -40.21 -6.66
C ASN A 166 -7.71 -39.51 -7.99
N SER A 167 -8.91 -39.75 -8.52
CA SER A 167 -9.37 -39.19 -9.79
C SER A 167 -10.88 -38.96 -9.76
N SER A 168 -11.32 -38.03 -8.91
CA SER A 168 -12.73 -37.67 -8.80
C SER A 168 -13.24 -37.03 -10.08
N ALA A 169 -14.43 -37.42 -10.53
CA ALA A 169 -15.00 -36.92 -11.78
C ALA A 169 -15.49 -35.47 -11.66
N ASP A 170 -15.59 -34.82 -12.82
CA ASP A 170 -15.94 -33.40 -12.92
C ASP A 170 -17.43 -33.14 -12.73
N LEU A 171 -17.73 -31.93 -12.25
CA LEU A 171 -19.06 -31.37 -12.15
C LEU A 171 -19.10 -30.06 -12.96
N SER A 172 -19.99 -29.97 -13.95
CA SER A 172 -20.15 -28.75 -14.74
C SER A 172 -21.57 -28.22 -14.81
N ILE A 173 -21.70 -26.90 -14.87
CA ILE A 173 -22.95 -26.15 -15.06
C ILE A 173 -22.74 -25.24 -16.29
N GLN A 174 -23.57 -25.41 -17.31
CA GLN A 174 -23.35 -24.82 -18.63
C GLN A 174 -24.62 -24.13 -19.13
N GLY A 175 -24.62 -22.80 -19.20
CA GLY A 175 -25.72 -22.02 -19.80
C GLY A 175 -27.02 -21.96 -18.99
N SER A 176 -27.10 -22.64 -17.84
CA SER A 176 -28.34 -22.80 -17.09
C SER A 176 -28.53 -21.78 -15.98
N LYS A 177 -29.79 -21.58 -15.57
CA LYS A 177 -30.16 -20.89 -14.33
C LYS A 177 -30.55 -21.92 -13.26
N LEU A 178 -29.65 -22.19 -12.33
CA LEU A 178 -29.91 -23.05 -11.17
C LEU A 178 -30.24 -22.17 -9.96
N SER A 179 -31.50 -22.18 -9.53
CA SER A 179 -32.00 -21.36 -8.42
C SER A 179 -32.68 -22.26 -7.39
N ILE A 180 -32.29 -22.14 -6.13
CA ILE A 180 -32.94 -22.84 -5.01
C ILE A 180 -33.91 -21.91 -4.29
N SER A 181 -34.88 -22.48 -3.56
CA SER A 181 -35.80 -21.69 -2.74
C SER A 181 -35.02 -20.82 -1.73
N PRO A 182 -35.46 -19.57 -1.44
CA PRO A 182 -34.73 -18.68 -0.54
C PRO A 182 -34.44 -19.29 0.83
N GLN A 183 -33.35 -18.84 1.47
CA GLN A 183 -32.84 -19.32 2.77
C GLN A 183 -32.30 -20.77 2.77
N ASN A 184 -32.46 -21.52 1.67
CA ASN A 184 -31.93 -22.88 1.57
C ASN A 184 -30.48 -22.93 1.06
N THR A 185 -29.90 -24.12 1.14
CA THR A 185 -28.52 -24.37 0.71
C THR A 185 -28.49 -24.93 -0.72
N LEU A 186 -27.56 -24.42 -1.53
CA LEU A 186 -27.11 -25.03 -2.77
C LEU A 186 -25.65 -25.48 -2.60
N SER A 187 -25.40 -26.79 -2.68
CA SER A 187 -24.04 -27.35 -2.61
C SER A 187 -23.63 -27.98 -3.92
N ILE A 188 -22.46 -27.58 -4.42
CA ILE A 188 -21.84 -28.09 -5.65
C ILE A 188 -20.44 -28.59 -5.29
N ILE A 189 -20.30 -29.90 -5.16
CA ILE A 189 -19.10 -30.53 -4.57
C ILE A 189 -18.60 -31.65 -5.48
N GLY A 190 -17.46 -31.50 -6.15
CA GLY A 190 -17.00 -32.56 -7.05
C GLY A 190 -15.49 -32.60 -7.22
N GLY A 191 -15.04 -33.28 -8.29
CA GLY A 191 -13.66 -33.25 -8.80
C GLY A 191 -13.29 -31.85 -9.24
N GLN A 192 -13.08 -31.63 -10.54
CA GLN A 192 -13.06 -30.25 -11.05
C GLN A 192 -14.49 -29.71 -11.07
N VAL A 193 -14.66 -28.44 -10.71
CA VAL A 193 -15.95 -27.75 -10.77
C VAL A 193 -15.88 -26.64 -11.81
N LYS A 194 -16.76 -26.67 -12.82
CA LYS A 194 -16.83 -25.67 -13.89
C LYS A 194 -18.22 -25.04 -13.96
N VAL A 195 -18.29 -23.71 -13.88
CA VAL A 195 -19.52 -22.92 -14.06
C VAL A 195 -19.29 -22.01 -15.26
N ASP A 196 -20.08 -22.16 -16.31
CA ASP A 196 -19.84 -21.51 -17.60
C ASP A 196 -21.15 -20.95 -18.16
N GLN A 197 -21.17 -19.64 -18.43
CA GLN A 197 -22.35 -18.92 -18.93
C GLN A 197 -23.63 -19.15 -18.10
N ALA A 198 -23.51 -19.32 -16.79
CA ALA A 198 -24.59 -19.78 -15.92
C ALA A 198 -24.96 -18.76 -14.82
N GLN A 199 -26.18 -18.92 -14.30
CA GLN A 199 -26.66 -18.22 -13.10
C GLN A 199 -26.91 -19.25 -11.99
N VAL A 200 -26.24 -19.07 -10.85
CA VAL A 200 -26.37 -19.94 -9.67
C VAL A 200 -26.89 -19.10 -8.51
N GLU A 201 -28.10 -19.39 -8.03
CA GLU A 201 -28.82 -18.54 -7.08
C GLU A 201 -29.23 -19.31 -5.82
N ALA A 202 -28.87 -18.77 -4.65
CA ALA A 202 -29.29 -19.21 -3.33
C ALA A 202 -29.61 -18.00 -2.43
N PHE A 203 -30.67 -17.26 -2.80
CA PHE A 203 -31.03 -15.98 -2.19
C PHE A 203 -31.28 -16.08 -0.67
N SER A 204 -30.66 -15.18 0.11
CA SER A 204 -30.64 -15.23 1.59
C SER A 204 -30.18 -16.57 2.20
N GLY A 205 -29.71 -17.50 1.37
CA GLY A 205 -29.38 -18.86 1.74
C GLY A 205 -27.88 -19.07 1.77
N ARG A 206 -27.47 -20.27 1.39
CA ARG A 206 -26.06 -20.67 1.47
C ARG A 206 -25.60 -21.33 0.19
N LEU A 207 -24.43 -20.91 -0.29
CA LEU A 207 -23.74 -21.54 -1.40
C LEU A 207 -22.47 -22.23 -0.92
N ASN A 208 -22.40 -23.56 -1.08
CA ASN A 208 -21.22 -24.35 -0.78
C ASN A 208 -20.59 -24.84 -2.08
N LEU A 209 -19.34 -24.47 -2.32
CA LEU A 209 -18.58 -24.96 -3.47
C LEU A 209 -17.31 -25.65 -2.98
N ALA A 210 -17.08 -26.87 -3.44
CA ALA A 210 -15.84 -27.58 -3.17
C ALA A 210 -15.33 -28.39 -4.36
N SER A 211 -14.01 -28.34 -4.58
CA SER A 211 -13.31 -29.13 -5.59
C SER A 211 -12.27 -30.02 -4.93
N ILE A 212 -12.47 -31.34 -5.00
CA ILE A 212 -11.64 -32.39 -4.41
C ILE A 212 -11.32 -33.42 -5.49
N VAL A 213 -10.05 -33.49 -5.90
CA VAL A 213 -9.60 -34.38 -6.99
C VAL A 213 -8.99 -35.68 -6.48
N GLY A 214 -8.50 -35.68 -5.23
CA GLY A 214 -7.90 -36.84 -4.57
C GLY A 214 -8.77 -37.45 -3.47
N GLU A 215 -8.22 -38.44 -2.77
CA GLU A 215 -8.85 -39.00 -1.58
C GLU A 215 -9.09 -37.91 -0.52
N GLY A 216 -10.30 -37.86 0.04
CA GLY A 216 -10.69 -36.74 0.87
C GLY A 216 -12.15 -36.77 1.32
N GLN A 217 -12.54 -35.70 1.99
CA GLN A 217 -13.89 -35.53 2.51
C GLN A 217 -14.25 -34.05 2.56
N VAL A 218 -15.51 -33.74 2.27
CA VAL A 218 -16.11 -32.43 2.47
C VAL A 218 -17.22 -32.55 3.51
N VAL A 219 -17.13 -31.77 4.58
CA VAL A 219 -18.08 -31.78 5.69
C VAL A 219 -18.78 -30.42 5.73
N PRO A 220 -20.07 -30.37 5.38
CA PRO A 220 -20.91 -29.22 5.69
C PRO A 220 -21.10 -29.12 7.21
N GLU A 221 -20.68 -28.00 7.79
CA GLU A 221 -20.89 -27.65 9.20
C GLU A 221 -22.01 -26.62 9.30
N VAL A 222 -22.49 -26.33 10.51
CA VAL A 222 -23.56 -25.32 10.73
C VAL A 222 -23.14 -23.96 10.15
N ASP A 223 -21.95 -23.50 10.55
CA ASP A 223 -21.38 -22.19 10.16
C ASP A 223 -20.07 -22.36 9.40
N GLY A 224 -19.97 -23.36 8.53
CA GLY A 224 -18.70 -23.63 7.86
C GLY A 224 -18.73 -24.76 6.85
N LEU A 225 -17.70 -24.83 6.02
CA LEU A 225 -17.43 -25.96 5.13
C LEU A 225 -16.00 -26.40 5.34
N THR A 226 -15.78 -27.59 5.87
CA THR A 226 -14.43 -28.16 6.00
C THR A 226 -14.17 -29.14 4.87
N SER A 227 -12.91 -29.18 4.43
CA SER A 227 -12.46 -30.09 3.38
C SER A 227 -11.07 -30.62 3.72
N VAL A 228 -10.90 -31.92 3.53
CA VAL A 228 -9.63 -32.63 3.65
C VAL A 228 -9.40 -33.37 2.33
N GLY A 229 -8.16 -33.41 1.86
CA GLY A 229 -7.79 -34.08 0.61
C GLY A 229 -7.17 -33.11 -0.40
N GLU A 230 -6.74 -33.67 -1.53
CA GLU A 230 -6.17 -32.89 -2.63
C GLU A 230 -7.27 -32.10 -3.34
N ARG A 231 -7.10 -30.77 -3.41
CA ARG A 231 -8.11 -29.86 -3.96
C ARG A 231 -7.84 -29.56 -5.44
N GLY A 232 -8.91 -29.58 -6.24
CA GLY A 232 -8.86 -29.29 -7.67
C GLY A 232 -9.16 -27.83 -8.02
N ASN A 233 -9.43 -27.56 -9.29
CA ASN A 233 -9.82 -26.23 -9.75
C ASN A 233 -11.34 -26.05 -9.67
N LEU A 234 -11.71 -24.83 -9.28
CA LEU A 234 -13.04 -24.28 -9.45
C LEU A 234 -12.93 -23.13 -10.43
N THR A 235 -13.52 -23.27 -11.61
CA THR A 235 -13.52 -22.24 -12.65
C THR A 235 -14.93 -21.72 -12.86
N VAL A 236 -15.08 -20.40 -12.78
CA VAL A 236 -16.30 -19.66 -13.09
C VAL A 236 -15.99 -18.73 -14.25
N THR A 237 -16.69 -18.91 -15.37
CA THR A 237 -16.51 -18.14 -16.61
C THR A 237 -17.84 -17.57 -17.08
N ASP A 238 -17.86 -16.28 -17.41
CA ASP A 238 -19.05 -15.57 -17.93
C ASP A 238 -20.32 -15.82 -17.09
N SER A 239 -20.19 -15.97 -15.77
CA SER A 239 -21.27 -16.47 -14.89
C SER A 239 -21.50 -15.60 -13.66
N GLN A 240 -22.67 -15.78 -13.04
CA GLN A 240 -23.05 -15.10 -11.79
C GLN A 240 -23.46 -16.10 -10.71
N LEU A 241 -22.88 -15.95 -9.53
CA LEU A 241 -23.23 -16.71 -8.32
C LEU A 241 -23.78 -15.72 -7.30
N ASN A 242 -25.07 -15.85 -6.97
CA ASN A 242 -25.80 -14.83 -6.24
C ASN A 242 -26.50 -15.42 -5.00
N VAL A 243 -26.17 -14.89 -3.83
CA VAL A 243 -26.80 -15.23 -2.56
C VAL A 243 -27.49 -14.03 -1.91
N SER A 244 -27.68 -12.93 -2.65
CA SER A 244 -28.29 -11.70 -2.15
C SER A 244 -29.70 -11.91 -1.59
N GLY A 245 -30.16 -11.03 -0.72
CA GLY A 245 -31.50 -11.13 -0.13
C GLY A 245 -31.66 -10.20 1.07
N GLU A 246 -32.64 -10.44 1.95
CA GLU A 246 -32.86 -9.62 3.16
C GLU A 246 -31.52 -9.45 3.92
N ALA A 247 -31.05 -10.52 4.57
CA ALA A 247 -29.80 -10.52 5.31
C ALA A 247 -28.55 -10.65 4.41
N GLY A 248 -28.71 -10.89 3.10
CA GLY A 248 -27.64 -11.45 2.28
C GLY A 248 -27.25 -12.88 2.71
N GLY A 249 -26.88 -13.73 1.77
CA GLY A 249 -26.55 -15.13 2.04
C GLY A 249 -25.05 -15.37 2.29
N THR A 250 -24.72 -16.63 2.63
CA THR A 250 -23.35 -17.06 2.95
C THR A 250 -22.72 -17.80 1.76
N VAL A 251 -21.42 -17.61 1.53
CA VAL A 251 -20.67 -18.36 0.51
C VAL A 251 -19.45 -19.04 1.13
N TYR A 252 -19.33 -20.35 0.96
CA TYR A 252 -18.12 -21.11 1.31
C TYR A 252 -17.50 -21.72 0.07
N ILE A 253 -16.21 -21.45 -0.16
CA ILE A 253 -15.46 -22.04 -1.29
C ILE A 253 -14.21 -22.75 -0.78
N ARG A 254 -14.04 -24.00 -1.20
CA ARG A 254 -12.86 -24.84 -0.94
C ARG A 254 -12.29 -25.40 -2.24
N ALA A 255 -11.15 -24.90 -2.68
CA ALA A 255 -10.53 -25.34 -3.94
C ALA A 255 -9.01 -25.28 -3.86
N GLY A 256 -8.32 -25.87 -4.82
CA GLY A 256 -6.91 -25.63 -5.09
C GLY A 256 -6.79 -24.27 -5.77
N ARG A 257 -7.31 -24.14 -6.99
CA ARG A 257 -7.37 -22.86 -7.70
C ARG A 257 -8.81 -22.42 -7.92
N LEU A 258 -9.17 -21.22 -7.47
CA LEU A 258 -10.40 -20.54 -7.84
C LEU A 258 -10.10 -19.54 -8.96
N VAL A 259 -10.79 -19.67 -10.09
CA VAL A 259 -10.73 -18.71 -11.20
C VAL A 259 -12.09 -18.07 -11.39
N LEU A 260 -12.16 -16.75 -11.29
CA LEU A 260 -13.31 -15.93 -11.67
C LEU A 260 -12.93 -15.14 -12.91
N ASP A 261 -13.43 -15.57 -14.06
CA ASP A 261 -13.12 -14.98 -15.34
C ASP A 261 -14.38 -14.34 -15.91
N ASN A 262 -14.41 -13.01 -16.02
CA ASN A 262 -15.61 -12.26 -16.41
C ASN A 262 -16.87 -12.69 -15.63
N SER A 263 -16.72 -12.91 -14.32
CA SER A 263 -17.72 -13.56 -13.48
C SER A 263 -17.86 -12.86 -12.12
N ALA A 264 -19.02 -13.01 -11.47
CA ALA A 264 -19.30 -12.35 -10.20
C ALA A 264 -19.81 -13.32 -9.12
N ILE A 265 -19.31 -13.16 -7.89
CA ILE A 265 -19.94 -13.69 -6.67
C ILE A 265 -20.53 -12.52 -5.90
N ALA A 266 -21.83 -12.56 -5.61
CA ALA A 266 -22.56 -11.45 -5.00
C ALA A 266 -23.36 -11.88 -3.76
N ALA A 267 -23.11 -11.21 -2.63
CA ALA A 267 -23.87 -11.32 -1.40
C ALA A 267 -24.34 -9.92 -0.96
N LYS A 268 -25.44 -9.44 -1.56
CA LYS A 268 -26.01 -8.14 -1.22
C LYS A 268 -27.09 -8.25 -0.13
N THR A 269 -26.94 -7.47 0.92
CA THR A 269 -27.90 -7.25 2.01
C THR A 269 -28.91 -6.17 1.57
N LEU A 270 -30.18 -6.55 1.49
CA LEU A 270 -31.26 -5.69 1.00
C LEU A 270 -32.15 -5.14 2.12
N GLY A 271 -32.14 -5.76 3.30
CA GLY A 271 -33.02 -5.42 4.40
C GLY A 271 -32.30 -4.96 5.66
N ALA A 272 -32.92 -5.21 6.81
CA ALA A 272 -32.46 -4.73 8.11
C ALA A 272 -31.56 -5.75 8.83
N GLU A 273 -31.57 -7.00 8.41
CA GLU A 273 -30.69 -8.03 8.97
C GLU A 273 -29.28 -7.88 8.39
N ASN A 274 -28.27 -8.23 9.18
CA ASN A 274 -26.89 -8.09 8.76
C ASN A 274 -26.48 -9.17 7.74
N GLY A 275 -25.69 -8.73 6.76
CA GLY A 275 -24.85 -9.52 5.87
C GLY A 275 -24.12 -10.67 6.51
N HIS A 276 -24.27 -11.86 5.93
CA HIS A 276 -23.43 -13.02 6.22
C HIS A 276 -22.12 -13.02 5.41
N GLU A 277 -21.18 -13.87 5.78
CA GLU A 277 -19.82 -13.85 5.22
C GLU A 277 -19.66 -14.52 3.85
N ILE A 278 -18.67 -14.04 3.11
CA ILE A 278 -18.05 -14.75 2.00
C ILE A 278 -16.72 -15.30 2.49
N ASN A 279 -16.56 -16.62 2.50
CA ASN A 279 -15.43 -17.32 3.10
C ASN A 279 -14.72 -18.26 2.10
N LEU A 280 -13.50 -17.89 1.71
CA LEU A 280 -12.69 -18.61 0.73
C LEU A 280 -11.48 -19.23 1.42
N ASN A 281 -11.27 -20.52 1.18
CA ASN A 281 -10.03 -21.20 1.55
C ASN A 281 -9.53 -21.95 0.33
N VAL A 282 -8.48 -21.42 -0.29
CA VAL A 282 -7.94 -21.87 -1.58
C VAL A 282 -6.41 -21.94 -1.55
N THR A 283 -5.80 -22.61 -2.53
CA THR A 283 -4.36 -22.46 -2.77
C THR A 283 -4.08 -21.16 -3.52
N SER A 284 -4.83 -20.89 -4.58
CA SER A 284 -4.75 -19.63 -5.32
C SER A 284 -6.13 -19.10 -5.76
N LEU A 285 -6.24 -17.79 -5.89
CA LEU A 285 -7.39 -17.07 -6.42
C LEU A 285 -6.93 -16.21 -7.60
N ALA A 286 -7.59 -16.35 -8.75
CA ALA A 286 -7.44 -15.45 -9.88
C ALA A 286 -8.80 -14.83 -10.22
N ALA A 287 -8.93 -13.51 -10.11
CA ALA A 287 -10.11 -12.76 -10.58
C ALA A 287 -9.67 -11.87 -11.74
N ILE A 288 -10.11 -12.23 -12.96
CA ILE A 288 -9.58 -11.66 -14.20
C ILE A 288 -10.69 -11.18 -15.13
N ARG A 289 -10.39 -10.23 -16.02
CA ARG A 289 -11.32 -9.70 -17.04
C ARG A 289 -12.67 -9.28 -16.44
N GLY A 290 -12.65 -8.53 -15.35
CA GLY A 290 -13.86 -8.11 -14.62
C GLY A 290 -14.39 -9.12 -13.60
N GLY A 291 -13.63 -10.21 -13.34
CA GLY A 291 -13.92 -11.15 -12.26
C GLY A 291 -14.03 -10.45 -10.89
N SER A 292 -15.13 -10.66 -10.16
CA SER A 292 -15.42 -9.93 -8.93
C SER A 292 -15.98 -10.80 -7.79
N LEU A 293 -15.61 -10.41 -6.56
CA LEU A 293 -16.18 -10.90 -5.31
C LEU A 293 -16.80 -9.72 -4.56
N SER A 294 -18.08 -9.77 -4.24
CA SER A 294 -18.78 -8.63 -3.65
C SER A 294 -19.68 -9.00 -2.47
N SER A 295 -19.50 -8.29 -1.37
CA SER A 295 -20.48 -8.20 -0.28
C SER A 295 -20.91 -6.73 -0.16
N SER A 296 -22.19 -6.44 -0.24
CA SER A 296 -22.64 -5.05 -0.20
C SER A 296 -23.96 -4.91 0.54
N THR A 297 -24.27 -3.70 0.99
CA THR A 297 -25.56 -3.41 1.60
C THR A 297 -26.25 -2.25 0.91
N SER A 298 -27.56 -2.38 0.73
CA SER A 298 -28.47 -1.32 0.35
C SER A 298 -29.61 -1.13 1.33
N GLY A 299 -29.62 -1.86 2.44
CA GLY A 299 -30.59 -1.75 3.51
C GLY A 299 -29.93 -1.25 4.79
N SER A 300 -30.69 -1.21 5.89
CA SER A 300 -30.18 -0.79 7.19
C SER A 300 -29.29 -1.82 7.88
N GLY A 301 -29.30 -3.08 7.41
CA GLY A 301 -28.36 -4.12 7.81
C GLY A 301 -26.95 -3.86 7.27
N ASN A 302 -25.92 -4.21 8.03
CA ASN A 302 -24.53 -4.10 7.58
C ASN A 302 -24.25 -5.10 6.45
N SER A 303 -23.30 -4.82 5.55
CA SER A 303 -22.83 -5.86 4.61
C SER A 303 -21.91 -6.86 5.33
N GLY A 304 -21.82 -8.07 4.77
CA GLY A 304 -20.99 -9.14 5.31
C GLY A 304 -19.50 -8.92 5.12
N ASN A 305 -18.69 -9.62 5.91
CA ASN A 305 -17.23 -9.63 5.73
C ASN A 305 -16.82 -10.56 4.59
N ILE A 306 -15.70 -10.24 3.95
CA ILE A 306 -15.04 -11.10 2.97
C ILE A 306 -13.74 -11.62 3.58
N ASN A 307 -13.69 -12.93 3.79
CA ASN A 307 -12.58 -13.65 4.41
C ASN A 307 -11.91 -14.56 3.37
N ILE A 308 -10.68 -14.25 2.96
CA ILE A 308 -9.93 -15.03 1.97
C ILE A 308 -8.62 -15.53 2.56
N GLN A 309 -8.46 -16.84 2.55
CA GLN A 309 -7.21 -17.53 2.81
C GLN A 309 -6.75 -18.22 1.54
N ALA A 310 -5.76 -17.64 0.86
CA ALA A 310 -5.03 -18.30 -0.22
C ALA A 310 -3.67 -18.76 0.32
N THR A 311 -3.24 -20.00 0.11
CA THR A 311 -1.91 -20.40 0.63
C THR A 311 -0.75 -19.92 -0.24
N ASP A 312 -1.00 -19.61 -1.51
CA ASP A 312 0.02 -19.24 -2.50
C ASP A 312 -0.18 -17.83 -3.05
N GLU A 313 -1.24 -17.59 -3.83
CA GLU A 313 -1.38 -16.32 -4.55
C GLU A 313 -2.83 -15.84 -4.68
N ILE A 314 -3.01 -14.53 -4.60
CA ILE A 314 -4.20 -13.80 -5.04
C ILE A 314 -3.77 -12.90 -6.20
N GLU A 315 -4.37 -13.11 -7.37
CA GLU A 315 -4.16 -12.35 -8.60
C GLU A 315 -5.48 -11.68 -9.01
N LEU A 316 -5.47 -10.35 -9.08
CA LEU A 316 -6.59 -9.55 -9.57
C LEU A 316 -6.10 -8.76 -10.80
N SER A 317 -6.77 -8.91 -11.95
CA SER A 317 -6.31 -8.25 -13.17
C SER A 317 -7.38 -7.92 -14.22
N GLY A 318 -7.34 -6.70 -14.74
CA GLY A 318 -8.15 -6.31 -15.90
C GLY A 318 -9.60 -5.98 -15.53
N GLU A 319 -10.44 -5.90 -16.56
CA GLU A 319 -11.79 -5.36 -16.47
C GLU A 319 -12.70 -5.96 -17.56
N ASN A 320 -13.99 -5.63 -17.47
CA ASN A 320 -15.00 -5.86 -18.49
C ASN A 320 -15.94 -4.63 -18.59
N ASP A 321 -16.99 -4.75 -19.41
CA ASP A 321 -18.01 -3.70 -19.57
C ASP A 321 -18.81 -3.38 -18.28
N GLN A 322 -18.73 -4.23 -17.25
CA GLN A 322 -19.39 -4.05 -15.95
C GLN A 322 -18.46 -3.43 -14.90
N GLY A 323 -17.16 -3.35 -15.17
CA GLY A 323 -16.14 -2.76 -14.29
C GLY A 323 -14.87 -3.59 -14.16
N VAL A 324 -14.00 -3.14 -13.26
CA VAL A 324 -12.72 -3.81 -12.98
C VAL A 324 -12.88 -5.09 -12.17
N SER A 325 -11.88 -5.97 -12.31
CA SER A 325 -11.70 -7.10 -11.42
C SER A 325 -11.44 -6.62 -10.00
N GLY A 326 -12.00 -7.31 -9.01
CA GLY A 326 -11.76 -6.89 -7.64
C GLY A 326 -12.53 -7.60 -6.54
N ILE A 327 -12.22 -7.18 -5.32
CA ILE A 327 -12.90 -7.58 -4.09
C ILE A 327 -13.57 -6.33 -3.51
N PHE A 328 -14.88 -6.41 -3.30
CA PHE A 328 -15.71 -5.25 -3.02
C PHE A 328 -16.55 -5.47 -1.77
N ALA A 329 -16.32 -4.63 -0.75
CA ALA A 329 -17.20 -4.50 0.41
C ALA A 329 -17.82 -3.10 0.40
N LYS A 330 -19.13 -2.97 0.12
CA LYS A 330 -19.73 -1.65 -0.16
C LYS A 330 -21.02 -1.38 0.60
N SER A 331 -21.17 -0.18 1.15
CA SER A 331 -22.46 0.39 1.56
C SER A 331 -22.98 1.33 0.47
N LYS A 332 -24.24 1.18 0.05
CA LYS A 332 -24.80 1.73 -1.20
C LYS A 332 -24.67 3.25 -1.33
N SER A 333 -24.43 3.65 -2.58
CA SER A 333 -24.70 4.98 -3.15
C SER A 333 -26.09 4.96 -3.84
N GLN A 334 -27.01 5.83 -3.43
CA GLN A 334 -28.01 6.35 -4.37
C GLN A 334 -27.72 7.81 -4.57
N VAL A 335 -27.27 8.14 -5.79
CA VAL A 335 -27.10 9.51 -6.26
C VAL A 335 -28.45 10.18 -6.57
N ASP A 336 -29.61 9.57 -6.29
CA ASP A 336 -30.89 10.04 -6.86
C ASP A 336 -32.14 10.03 -5.97
N ASP A 337 -32.05 9.94 -4.63
CA ASP A 337 -33.23 10.24 -3.81
C ASP A 337 -32.85 10.92 -2.50
N ASN A 338 -33.58 12.00 -2.17
CA ASN A 338 -33.51 12.75 -0.91
C ASN A 338 -33.95 11.93 0.32
N SER A 339 -33.76 10.61 0.31
CA SER A 339 -34.04 9.74 1.44
C SER A 339 -32.74 9.53 2.23
N GLU A 340 -32.68 10.15 3.42
CA GLU A 340 -31.75 9.78 4.50
C GLU A 340 -32.10 8.36 5.01
N GLU A 341 -32.06 7.35 4.15
CA GLU A 341 -32.19 5.97 4.61
C GLU A 341 -30.94 5.63 5.41
N ASN A 342 -31.16 5.17 6.64
CA ASN A 342 -30.09 4.69 7.51
C ASN A 342 -29.55 3.39 6.91
N ILE A 343 -28.52 3.48 6.07
CA ILE A 343 -27.88 2.33 5.43
C ILE A 343 -26.83 1.76 6.40
N GLY A 344 -26.73 0.44 6.46
CA GLY A 344 -25.75 -0.25 7.28
C GLY A 344 -24.29 0.03 6.88
N ASN A 345 -23.38 -0.36 7.77
CA ASN A 345 -21.95 -0.23 7.57
C ASN A 345 -21.44 -1.15 6.46
N SER A 346 -20.33 -0.76 5.82
CA SER A 346 -19.59 -1.64 4.93
C SER A 346 -18.84 -2.72 5.73
N GLY A 347 -18.71 -3.90 5.14
CA GLY A 347 -18.05 -5.06 5.71
C GLY A 347 -16.53 -4.96 5.58
N ASN A 348 -15.81 -5.74 6.38
CA ASN A 348 -14.35 -5.79 6.32
C ASN A 348 -13.87 -6.77 5.26
N ILE A 349 -12.67 -6.53 4.73
CA ILE A 349 -11.95 -7.45 3.85
C ILE A 349 -10.70 -7.96 4.58
N LEU A 350 -10.63 -9.27 4.80
CA LEU A 350 -9.52 -9.93 5.47
C LEU A 350 -8.85 -10.91 4.49
N LEU A 351 -7.60 -10.62 4.13
CA LEU A 351 -6.83 -11.42 3.18
C LEU A 351 -5.57 -12.00 3.83
N THR A 352 -5.38 -13.30 3.69
CA THR A 352 -4.12 -13.98 3.99
C THR A 352 -3.64 -14.70 2.74
N THR A 353 -2.41 -14.41 2.31
CA THR A 353 -1.79 -15.01 1.13
C THR A 353 -0.27 -15.13 1.25
N ASN A 354 0.40 -15.85 0.35
CA ASN A 354 1.84 -15.72 0.19
C ASN A 354 2.18 -14.54 -0.74
N LYS A 355 1.44 -14.36 -1.83
CA LYS A 355 1.58 -13.24 -2.77
C LYS A 355 0.23 -12.60 -3.12
N LEU A 356 0.21 -11.27 -3.21
CA LEU A 356 -0.94 -10.49 -3.66
C LEU A 356 -0.53 -9.61 -4.85
N ASN A 357 -1.17 -9.77 -6.00
CA ASN A 357 -0.95 -8.93 -7.19
C ASN A 357 -2.25 -8.26 -7.63
N LEU A 358 -2.23 -6.94 -7.73
CA LEU A 358 -3.26 -6.13 -8.35
C LEU A 358 -2.66 -5.47 -9.57
N THR A 359 -3.22 -5.77 -10.76
CA THR A 359 -2.75 -5.19 -12.02
C THR A 359 -3.90 -4.79 -12.93
N GLY A 360 -3.62 -3.97 -13.95
CA GLY A 360 -4.59 -3.66 -15.00
C GLY A 360 -5.90 -3.05 -14.48
N GLY A 361 -5.82 -2.15 -13.49
CA GLY A 361 -6.98 -1.47 -12.91
C GLY A 361 -7.70 -2.22 -11.80
N ALA A 362 -7.26 -3.44 -11.46
CA ALA A 362 -7.94 -4.24 -10.45
C ALA A 362 -7.86 -3.65 -9.04
N VAL A 363 -8.91 -3.82 -8.25
CA VAL A 363 -9.07 -3.16 -6.95
C VAL A 363 -9.44 -4.10 -5.80
N ILE A 364 -9.02 -3.75 -4.59
CA ILE A 364 -9.61 -4.22 -3.34
C ILE A 364 -10.20 -3.00 -2.66
N THR A 365 -11.49 -2.99 -2.37
CA THR A 365 -12.13 -1.80 -1.82
C THR A 365 -13.18 -2.07 -0.77
N THR A 366 -13.09 -1.28 0.29
CA THR A 366 -14.19 -1.01 1.21
C THR A 366 -14.68 0.42 0.95
N SER A 367 -15.98 0.60 0.68
CA SER A 367 -16.52 1.94 0.44
C SER A 367 -17.84 2.17 1.16
N SER A 368 -18.04 3.37 1.73
CA SER A 368 -19.35 3.82 2.20
C SER A 368 -19.77 5.13 1.53
N TYR A 369 -21.01 5.21 1.08
CA TYR A 369 -21.56 6.38 0.36
C TYR A 369 -22.73 7.05 1.10
N SER A 370 -22.94 6.71 2.37
CA SER A 370 -24.13 7.10 3.15
C SER A 370 -23.80 7.29 4.63
N THR A 371 -24.76 7.06 5.54
CA THR A 371 -24.58 7.15 7.01
C THR A 371 -23.77 6.00 7.62
N GLY A 372 -23.51 4.91 6.87
CA GLY A 372 -22.75 3.77 7.36
C GLY A 372 -21.24 4.04 7.44
N ASN A 373 -20.55 3.41 8.39
CA ASN A 373 -19.09 3.43 8.49
C ASN A 373 -18.43 2.63 7.33
N GLY A 374 -17.22 3.04 6.95
CA GLY A 374 -16.35 2.28 6.05
C GLY A 374 -15.81 1.03 6.73
N GLY A 375 -15.67 -0.05 5.95
CA GLY A 375 -15.06 -1.29 6.43
C GLY A 375 -13.54 -1.24 6.38
N ASN A 376 -12.85 -2.03 7.19
CA ASN A 376 -11.39 -2.10 7.20
C ASN A 376 -10.86 -3.10 6.19
N ILE A 377 -9.63 -2.86 5.69
CA ILE A 377 -8.89 -3.78 4.84
C ILE A 377 -7.66 -4.27 5.61
N LEU A 378 -7.61 -5.58 5.88
CA LEU A 378 -6.51 -6.23 6.59
C LEU A 378 -5.84 -7.26 5.67
N ILE A 379 -4.57 -7.04 5.33
CA ILE A 379 -3.81 -7.88 4.41
C ILE A 379 -2.58 -8.44 5.12
N THR A 380 -2.46 -9.76 5.12
CA THR A 380 -1.24 -10.46 5.55
C THR A 380 -0.69 -11.27 4.38
N ALA A 381 0.42 -10.82 3.81
CA ALA A 381 1.14 -11.53 2.76
C ALA A 381 2.46 -12.09 3.31
N ASN A 382 2.72 -13.40 3.18
CA ASN A 382 3.99 -13.96 3.66
C ASN A 382 5.20 -13.47 2.86
N ASN A 383 5.00 -13.03 1.62
CA ASN A 383 6.05 -12.54 0.74
C ASN A 383 5.75 -11.14 0.19
N THR A 384 4.96 -11.01 -0.88
CA THR A 384 4.89 -9.76 -1.64
C THR A 384 3.45 -9.25 -1.77
N VAL A 385 3.28 -7.94 -1.62
CA VAL A 385 2.12 -7.18 -2.11
C VAL A 385 2.58 -6.30 -3.26
N ASN A 386 1.98 -6.47 -4.44
CA ASN A 386 2.25 -5.69 -5.64
C ASN A 386 0.98 -5.03 -6.14
N VAL A 387 0.99 -3.71 -6.23
CA VAL A 387 -0.10 -2.87 -6.74
C VAL A 387 0.45 -2.06 -7.91
N SER A 388 0.03 -2.37 -9.13
CA SER A 388 0.67 -1.81 -10.32
C SER A 388 -0.26 -1.56 -11.50
N GLY A 389 -0.15 -0.37 -12.07
CA GLY A 389 -0.80 -0.03 -13.34
C GLY A 389 -2.23 0.45 -13.19
N GLU A 390 -2.89 0.56 -14.34
CA GLU A 390 -4.20 1.16 -14.53
C GLU A 390 -5.06 0.28 -15.45
N ALA A 391 -6.37 0.48 -15.39
CA ALA A 391 -7.33 -0.10 -16.31
C ALA A 391 -7.24 0.59 -17.67
N ILE A 392 -7.76 -0.07 -18.71
CA ILE A 392 -7.89 0.56 -20.03
C ILE A 392 -9.07 1.55 -19.99
N SER A 393 -10.13 1.21 -19.26
CA SER A 393 -11.28 2.07 -19.05
C SER A 393 -10.94 3.26 -18.14
N LYS A 394 -11.70 4.34 -18.34
CA LYS A 394 -11.62 5.56 -17.54
C LYS A 394 -12.83 5.60 -16.61
N ASN A 395 -12.66 6.29 -15.48
CA ASN A 395 -13.78 6.69 -14.63
C ASN A 395 -14.73 7.61 -15.41
N ALA A 396 -15.95 7.80 -14.89
CA ALA A 396 -16.98 8.62 -15.54
C ALA A 396 -16.57 10.09 -15.74
N ASP A 397 -15.64 10.59 -14.93
CA ASP A 397 -15.03 11.92 -15.02
C ASP A 397 -13.83 11.99 -15.99
N GLY A 398 -13.49 10.88 -16.63
CA GLY A 398 -12.36 10.77 -17.57
C GLY A 398 -11.01 10.42 -16.93
N SER A 399 -10.94 10.29 -15.59
CA SER A 399 -9.70 9.94 -14.87
C SER A 399 -9.31 8.46 -15.03
N ASP A 400 -8.04 8.14 -14.80
CA ASP A 400 -7.54 6.75 -14.82
C ASP A 400 -8.17 5.92 -13.71
N GLN A 401 -8.62 4.71 -14.05
CA GLN A 401 -8.96 3.72 -13.04
C GLN A 401 -7.69 2.95 -12.65
N VAL A 402 -7.00 3.40 -11.60
CA VAL A 402 -5.74 2.79 -11.18
C VAL A 402 -5.96 1.50 -10.37
N SER A 403 -5.03 0.57 -10.46
CA SER A 403 -5.00 -0.58 -9.54
C SER A 403 -4.76 -0.09 -8.12
N GLY A 404 -5.55 -0.57 -7.16
CA GLY A 404 -5.38 -0.08 -5.80
C GLY A 404 -6.12 -0.79 -4.70
N ILE A 405 -5.70 -0.45 -3.48
CA ILE A 405 -6.31 -0.88 -2.23
C ILE A 405 -6.96 0.35 -1.61
N PHE A 406 -8.29 0.36 -1.55
CA PHE A 406 -9.08 1.56 -1.30
C PHE A 406 -10.03 1.40 -0.11
N ALA A 407 -9.80 2.12 0.98
CA ALA A 407 -10.73 2.22 2.11
C ALA A 407 -11.36 3.62 2.13
N GLN A 408 -12.44 3.79 1.36
CA GLN A 408 -12.95 5.09 0.96
C GLN A 408 -14.32 5.42 1.56
N MET A 409 -14.59 6.71 1.73
CA MET A 409 -15.91 7.20 2.14
C MET A 409 -16.34 8.44 1.37
N TYR A 410 -17.61 8.47 0.96
CA TYR A 410 -18.20 9.52 0.14
C TYR A 410 -19.49 10.03 0.79
N THR A 411 -19.37 10.93 1.78
CA THR A 411 -20.56 11.49 2.45
C THR A 411 -20.34 12.93 2.90
N GLU A 412 -21.38 13.75 2.70
CA GLU A 412 -21.43 15.16 3.12
C GLU A 412 -22.28 15.35 4.41
N ASN A 413 -22.56 14.26 5.14
CA ASN A 413 -23.44 14.29 6.31
C ASN A 413 -22.87 15.08 7.50
N ASN A 414 -23.75 15.78 8.22
CA ASN A 414 -23.37 16.59 9.40
C ASN A 414 -22.94 15.77 10.63
N ASN A 415 -23.22 14.46 10.67
CA ASN A 415 -22.72 13.53 11.68
C ASN A 415 -21.95 12.41 10.97
N PRO A 416 -20.67 12.64 10.64
CA PRO A 416 -19.97 11.82 9.68
C PRO A 416 -19.67 10.42 10.22
N PRO A 417 -19.80 9.37 9.39
CA PRO A 417 -19.28 8.05 9.70
C PRO A 417 -17.75 8.07 9.79
N GLN A 418 -17.13 6.95 10.17
CA GLN A 418 -15.68 6.78 10.15
C GLN A 418 -15.23 6.04 8.89
N SER A 419 -14.11 6.48 8.32
CA SER A 419 -13.44 5.78 7.23
C SER A 419 -12.79 4.50 7.75
N GLY A 420 -12.75 3.48 6.91
CA GLY A 420 -12.05 2.24 7.23
C GLY A 420 -10.54 2.45 7.21
N MET A 421 -9.80 1.71 8.04
CA MET A 421 -8.34 1.68 8.03
C MET A 421 -7.79 0.62 7.07
N ILE A 422 -6.54 0.80 6.63
CA ILE A 422 -5.77 -0.19 5.88
C ILE A 422 -4.59 -0.67 6.74
N ASP A 423 -4.45 -1.97 6.96
CA ASP A 423 -3.30 -2.58 7.64
C ASP A 423 -2.69 -3.68 6.74
N ILE A 424 -1.41 -3.51 6.40
CA ILE A 424 -0.67 -4.44 5.54
C ILE A 424 0.55 -4.96 6.29
N ARG A 425 0.63 -6.28 6.41
CA ARG A 425 1.83 -7.01 6.83
C ARG A 425 2.37 -7.78 5.65
N ALA A 426 3.62 -7.50 5.26
CA ALA A 426 4.27 -8.23 4.18
C ALA A 426 5.79 -8.30 4.33
N ARG A 427 6.46 -9.12 3.51
CA ARG A 427 7.91 -9.05 3.38
C ARG A 427 8.33 -7.90 2.47
N GLN A 428 7.65 -7.72 1.35
CA GLN A 428 7.90 -6.66 0.37
C GLN A 428 6.58 -6.00 -0.07
N LEU A 429 6.62 -4.69 -0.29
CA LEU A 429 5.51 -3.90 -0.84
C LEU A 429 5.98 -3.11 -2.06
N GLN A 430 5.27 -3.22 -3.16
CA GLN A 430 5.51 -2.47 -4.40
C GLN A 430 4.23 -1.74 -4.83
N VAL A 431 4.32 -0.44 -5.02
CA VAL A 431 3.26 0.45 -5.51
C VAL A 431 3.84 1.20 -6.70
N THR A 432 3.44 0.83 -7.92
CA THR A 432 4.16 1.27 -9.13
C THR A 432 3.22 1.65 -10.27
N LYS A 433 3.70 2.46 -11.22
CA LYS A 433 2.98 2.78 -12.47
C LYS A 433 1.57 3.35 -12.22
N GLY A 434 1.43 4.28 -11.27
CA GLY A 434 0.15 4.88 -10.90
C GLY A 434 -0.71 4.06 -9.93
N GLY A 435 -0.25 2.88 -9.48
CA GLY A 435 -0.97 2.12 -8.46
C GLY A 435 -1.10 2.88 -7.14
N ALA A 436 -2.15 2.60 -6.36
CA ALA A 436 -2.49 3.36 -5.16
C ALA A 436 -2.84 2.49 -3.94
N ILE A 437 -2.45 2.93 -2.75
CA ILE A 437 -2.98 2.47 -1.46
C ILE A 437 -3.58 3.68 -0.78
N ASP A 438 -4.90 3.75 -0.73
CA ASP A 438 -5.60 4.98 -0.37
C ASP A 438 -6.72 4.73 0.64
N SER A 439 -6.64 5.42 1.78
CA SER A 439 -7.64 5.43 2.84
C SER A 439 -8.26 6.82 2.95
N SER A 440 -9.00 7.23 1.92
CA SER A 440 -9.51 8.59 1.80
C SER A 440 -10.97 8.79 2.22
N SER A 441 -11.30 10.01 2.62
CA SER A 441 -12.69 10.47 2.74
C SER A 441 -12.96 11.65 1.81
N PHE A 442 -14.19 11.74 1.34
CA PHE A 442 -14.72 12.83 0.54
C PHE A 442 -15.87 13.45 1.34
N GLY A 443 -15.69 14.70 1.78
CA GLY A 443 -16.66 15.42 2.62
C GLY A 443 -16.25 15.59 4.08
N THR A 444 -17.20 15.69 5.00
CA THR A 444 -16.95 15.97 6.43
C THR A 444 -16.24 14.88 7.25
N PRO A 445 -16.24 13.59 6.88
CA PRO A 445 -15.61 12.58 7.72
C PRO A 445 -14.09 12.60 7.78
N PRO A 446 -13.48 12.15 8.89
CA PRO A 446 -12.07 11.85 8.92
C PRO A 446 -11.68 10.69 8.00
N ALA A 447 -10.50 10.77 7.40
CA ALA A 447 -9.88 9.69 6.64
C ALA A 447 -9.37 8.57 7.57
N GLY A 448 -9.20 7.37 7.02
CA GLY A 448 -8.75 6.22 7.78
C GLY A 448 -7.23 6.19 7.87
N SER A 449 -6.68 5.55 8.91
CA SER A 449 -5.24 5.40 9.05
C SER A 449 -4.68 4.26 8.18
N ILE A 450 -3.44 4.42 7.74
CA ILE A 450 -2.69 3.38 7.03
C ILE A 450 -1.55 2.86 7.92
N ASN A 451 -1.49 1.54 8.10
CA ASN A 451 -0.44 0.89 8.88
C ASN A 451 0.30 -0.14 8.01
N LEU A 452 1.59 0.10 7.76
CA LEU A 452 2.43 -0.74 6.92
C LEU A 452 3.55 -1.33 7.77
N ARG A 453 3.54 -2.65 7.96
CA ARG A 453 4.61 -3.40 8.63
C ARG A 453 5.28 -4.31 7.62
N ILE A 454 6.35 -3.81 7.01
CA ILE A 454 7.05 -4.48 5.93
C ILE A 454 8.42 -4.94 6.43
N VAL A 455 8.81 -6.18 6.15
CA VAL A 455 10.07 -6.72 6.70
C VAL A 455 11.28 -6.18 5.93
N ASP A 456 11.22 -6.20 4.60
CA ASP A 456 12.34 -5.82 3.72
C ASP A 456 12.10 -4.46 3.06
N ASP A 457 11.60 -4.46 1.82
CA ASP A 457 11.62 -3.29 0.95
C ASP A 457 10.20 -2.78 0.68
N VAL A 458 10.05 -1.45 0.73
CA VAL A 458 8.90 -0.71 0.22
C VAL A 458 9.35 0.13 -0.96
N VAL A 459 8.72 -0.08 -2.11
CA VAL A 459 9.01 0.64 -3.35
C VAL A 459 7.75 1.34 -3.82
N VAL A 460 7.80 2.67 -3.91
CA VAL A 460 6.74 3.53 -4.43
C VAL A 460 7.34 4.27 -5.63
N SER A 461 6.91 3.95 -6.86
CA SER A 461 7.65 4.37 -8.06
C SER A 461 6.80 4.71 -9.28
N GLY A 462 7.10 5.84 -9.90
CA GLY A 462 6.54 6.26 -11.16
C GLY A 462 5.14 6.85 -11.05
N THR A 463 4.53 7.06 -12.21
CA THR A 463 3.17 7.58 -12.38
C THR A 463 2.37 6.68 -13.32
N SER A 464 1.07 6.93 -13.42
CA SER A 464 0.16 6.44 -14.44
C SER A 464 0.51 7.02 -15.82
N SER A 465 -0.18 6.57 -16.88
CA SER A 465 0.03 7.11 -18.22
C SER A 465 -0.37 8.58 -18.35
N GLN A 466 -1.26 9.08 -17.48
CA GLN A 466 -1.68 10.49 -17.42
C GLN A 466 -0.89 11.32 -16.41
N GLY A 467 0.07 10.71 -15.70
CA GLY A 467 0.87 11.40 -14.70
C GLY A 467 0.35 11.32 -13.27
N ASN A 468 -0.68 10.51 -12.99
CA ASN A 468 -1.11 10.29 -11.61
C ASN A 468 -0.02 9.54 -10.84
N SER A 469 0.43 10.10 -9.73
CA SER A 469 1.49 9.50 -8.90
C SER A 469 1.13 8.08 -8.46
N SER A 470 2.10 7.18 -8.43
CA SER A 470 1.98 6.04 -7.52
C SER A 470 1.96 6.56 -6.09
N GLU A 471 0.97 6.14 -5.30
CA GLU A 471 0.72 6.77 -4.02
C GLU A 471 0.38 5.83 -2.86
N ILE A 472 0.76 6.26 -1.66
CA ILE A 472 0.22 5.78 -0.39
C ILE A 472 -0.39 6.99 0.31
N ALA A 473 -1.71 7.04 0.42
CA ALA A 473 -2.46 8.24 0.77
C ALA A 473 -3.49 7.99 1.88
N ALA A 474 -3.53 8.84 2.90
CA ALA A 474 -4.53 8.81 3.96
C ALA A 474 -5.24 10.17 4.03
N SER A 475 -5.99 10.49 2.96
CA SER A 475 -6.30 11.88 2.61
C SER A 475 -7.78 12.24 2.70
N VAL A 476 -8.07 13.51 2.94
CA VAL A 476 -9.44 14.07 2.85
C VAL A 476 -9.54 14.98 1.63
N TRP A 477 -10.53 14.74 0.80
CA TRP A 477 -10.80 15.48 -0.43
C TRP A 477 -12.13 16.27 -0.36
N GLY A 478 -12.23 17.35 -1.14
CA GLY A 478 -13.36 18.29 -1.18
C GLY A 478 -13.20 19.49 -0.24
N LEU A 479 -14.22 20.36 -0.15
CA LEU A 479 -14.31 21.48 0.82
C LEU A 479 -14.57 20.97 2.26
N ALA A 480 -13.83 19.94 2.63
CA ALA A 480 -14.07 19.03 3.74
C ALA A 480 -13.58 19.57 5.09
N THR A 481 -14.29 19.28 6.17
CA THR A 481 -13.86 19.60 7.55
C THR A 481 -13.18 18.42 8.24
N GLY A 482 -13.08 17.26 7.59
CA GLY A 482 -12.50 16.04 8.16
C GLY A 482 -10.98 16.11 8.27
N ASP A 483 -10.45 15.50 9.34
CA ASP A 483 -9.01 15.32 9.53
C ASP A 483 -8.49 14.17 8.66
N ALA A 484 -7.29 14.34 8.11
CA ALA A 484 -6.59 13.30 7.37
C ALA A 484 -6.06 12.20 8.30
N GLY A 485 -5.91 11.00 7.75
CA GLY A 485 -5.56 9.81 8.52
C GLY A 485 -4.05 9.73 8.75
N ASP A 486 -3.64 9.25 9.93
CA ASP A 486 -2.23 8.97 10.18
C ASP A 486 -1.70 7.83 9.28
N LEU A 487 -0.43 7.91 8.90
CA LEU A 487 0.28 6.83 8.22
C LEU A 487 1.52 6.41 9.00
N ARG A 488 1.59 5.10 9.27
CA ARG A 488 2.68 4.46 10.02
C ARG A 488 3.38 3.43 9.13
N LEU A 489 4.69 3.59 8.95
CA LEU A 489 5.49 2.72 8.09
C LEU A 489 6.71 2.18 8.84
N ALA A 490 6.84 0.86 8.91
CA ALA A 490 8.06 0.19 9.36
C ALA A 490 8.63 -0.69 8.24
N ALA A 491 9.92 -0.53 7.93
CA ALA A 491 10.61 -1.29 6.87
C ALA A 491 12.13 -1.36 7.06
N ARG A 492 12.81 -2.28 6.34
CA ARG A 492 14.27 -2.22 6.23
C ARG A 492 14.68 -1.12 5.25
N LYS A 493 13.97 -0.96 4.14
CA LYS A 493 14.28 0.04 3.12
C LYS A 493 13.01 0.64 2.54
N LEU A 494 13.01 1.95 2.33
CA LEU A 494 12.01 2.69 1.58
C LEU A 494 12.66 3.33 0.35
N THR A 495 12.05 3.17 -0.81
CA THR A 495 12.42 3.87 -2.05
C THR A 495 11.19 4.55 -2.62
N VAL A 496 11.24 5.88 -2.75
CA VAL A 496 10.20 6.70 -3.38
C VAL A 496 10.81 7.39 -4.59
N ASN A 497 10.35 7.11 -5.81
CA ASN A 497 10.97 7.70 -6.99
C ASN A 497 10.05 7.96 -8.19
N GLY A 498 10.56 8.74 -9.15
CA GLY A 498 9.90 8.95 -10.44
C GLY A 498 8.54 9.65 -10.36
N GLY A 499 8.36 10.58 -9.43
CA GLY A 499 7.11 11.31 -9.20
C GLY A 499 6.15 10.65 -8.20
N ALA A 500 6.48 9.49 -7.63
CA ALA A 500 5.64 8.80 -6.67
C ALA A 500 5.61 9.49 -5.28
N GLN A 501 4.53 9.34 -4.51
CA GLN A 501 4.27 10.13 -3.30
C GLN A 501 3.77 9.29 -2.11
N ILE A 502 4.12 9.70 -0.90
CA ILE A 502 3.51 9.19 0.35
C ILE A 502 2.92 10.38 1.08
N GLN A 503 1.62 10.36 1.34
CA GLN A 503 0.92 11.57 1.77
C GLN A 503 -0.20 11.35 2.79
N SER A 504 -0.36 12.35 3.66
CA SER A 504 -1.56 12.52 4.48
C SER A 504 -1.98 13.98 4.39
N LEU A 505 -2.98 14.24 3.54
CA LEU A 505 -3.40 15.60 3.18
C LEU A 505 -4.89 15.84 3.39
N THR A 506 -5.27 17.09 3.57
CA THR A 506 -6.67 17.54 3.56
C THR A 506 -6.83 18.75 2.67
N SER A 507 -7.80 18.69 1.74
CA SER A 507 -8.12 19.79 0.84
C SER A 507 -9.10 20.82 1.43
N GLY A 508 -9.44 20.71 2.72
CA GLY A 508 -10.33 21.66 3.38
C GLY A 508 -9.76 22.22 4.67
N THR A 509 -10.59 22.37 5.71
CA THR A 509 -10.23 23.03 6.98
C THR A 509 -9.76 22.06 8.07
N GLY A 510 -9.81 20.75 7.81
CA GLY A 510 -9.33 19.73 8.74
C GLY A 510 -7.81 19.78 8.95
N ARG A 511 -7.32 19.01 9.92
CA ARG A 511 -5.88 18.81 10.15
C ARG A 511 -5.33 17.75 9.19
N GLY A 512 -4.14 17.96 8.64
CA GLY A 512 -3.36 16.91 7.99
C GLY A 512 -2.98 15.81 8.99
N GLY A 513 -2.94 14.55 8.57
CA GLY A 513 -2.60 13.43 9.45
C GLY A 513 -1.10 13.31 9.65
N ASP A 514 -0.69 12.68 10.74
CA ASP A 514 0.72 12.58 11.09
C ASP A 514 1.39 11.38 10.38
N LEU A 515 2.66 11.56 9.99
CA LEU A 515 3.49 10.54 9.36
C LEU A 515 4.55 10.04 10.32
N TYR A 516 4.54 8.74 10.59
CA TYR A 516 5.52 8.07 11.45
C TYR A 516 6.26 6.99 10.65
N MET A 517 7.58 7.11 10.51
CA MET A 517 8.39 6.11 9.80
C MET A 517 9.57 5.61 10.64
N ASP A 518 9.68 4.28 10.74
CA ASP A 518 10.82 3.56 11.30
C ASP A 518 11.44 2.71 10.18
N VAL A 519 12.42 3.28 9.47
CA VAL A 519 12.99 2.66 8.26
C VAL A 519 14.49 2.80 8.25
N LYS A 520 15.23 1.69 8.12
CA LYS A 520 16.71 1.75 8.20
C LYS A 520 17.37 2.56 7.09
N ASP A 521 16.90 2.45 5.85
CA ASP A 521 17.45 3.18 4.70
C ASP A 521 16.32 3.80 3.87
N ILE A 522 16.30 5.13 3.77
CA ILE A 522 15.31 5.88 3.01
C ILE A 522 15.99 6.55 1.82
N VAL A 523 15.48 6.30 0.62
CA VAL A 523 15.92 6.94 -0.62
C VAL A 523 14.72 7.57 -1.31
N ILE A 524 14.76 8.88 -1.53
CA ILE A 524 13.74 9.63 -2.28
C ILE A 524 14.43 10.32 -3.45
N SER A 525 13.97 10.06 -4.68
CA SER A 525 14.66 10.55 -5.87
C SER A 525 13.78 10.82 -7.08
N GLY A 526 14.09 11.89 -7.80
CA GLY A 526 13.49 12.17 -9.09
C GLY A 526 12.10 12.79 -9.01
N PHE A 527 11.54 12.98 -10.20
CA PHE A 527 10.26 13.61 -10.44
C PHE A 527 9.67 13.03 -11.72
N TRP A 528 8.38 13.27 -11.92
CA TRP A 528 7.72 13.13 -13.20
C TRP A 528 7.54 14.51 -13.83
N HIS A 529 7.68 14.60 -15.15
CA HIS A 529 7.57 15.86 -15.90
C HIS A 529 6.67 15.65 -17.11
N THR A 530 5.76 16.59 -17.31
CA THR A 530 4.99 16.74 -18.55
C THR A 530 4.88 18.22 -18.92
N VAL A 531 4.31 18.49 -20.09
CA VAL A 531 3.98 19.84 -20.53
C VAL A 531 2.46 19.92 -20.65
N ASP A 532 1.86 20.94 -20.03
CA ASP A 532 0.42 21.17 -20.10
C ASP A 532 -0.04 21.64 -21.49
N GLU A 533 -1.35 21.81 -21.67
CA GLU A 533 -1.94 22.28 -22.94
C GLU A 533 -1.48 23.70 -23.36
N ASN A 534 -0.99 24.50 -22.41
CA ASN A 534 -0.49 25.85 -22.63
C ASN A 534 1.02 25.90 -22.88
N GLY A 535 1.71 24.76 -22.86
CA GLY A 535 3.16 24.68 -23.03
C GLY A 535 3.95 24.91 -21.74
N ALA A 536 3.31 24.92 -20.57
CA ALA A 536 3.96 25.07 -19.28
C ALA A 536 4.48 23.72 -18.76
N ASP A 537 5.72 23.70 -18.26
CA ASP A 537 6.27 22.51 -17.62
C ASP A 537 5.57 22.24 -16.29
N LEU A 538 5.08 21.02 -16.12
CA LEU A 538 4.49 20.50 -14.90
C LEU A 538 5.41 19.42 -14.31
N TYR A 539 5.86 19.63 -13.08
CA TYR A 539 6.73 18.71 -12.34
C TYR A 539 6.02 18.16 -11.12
N VAL A 540 5.99 16.83 -11.00
CA VAL A 540 5.52 16.11 -9.80
C VAL A 540 6.74 15.48 -9.15
N PHE A 541 7.17 16.03 -8.03
CA PHE A 541 8.36 15.54 -7.32
C PHE A 541 8.02 14.32 -6.47
N SER A 542 8.98 13.39 -6.38
CA SER A 542 8.88 12.31 -5.41
C SER A 542 9.07 12.83 -4.00
N GLY A 543 8.23 12.36 -3.07
CA GLY A 543 8.37 12.81 -1.70
C GLY A 543 7.38 12.26 -0.70
N ILE A 544 7.59 12.72 0.53
CA ILE A 544 6.74 12.48 1.70
C ILE A 544 6.10 13.82 2.07
N TYR A 545 4.77 13.83 2.17
CA TYR A 545 3.98 15.06 2.30
C TYR A 545 2.95 14.98 3.41
N THR A 546 2.94 15.98 4.29
CA THR A 546 1.74 16.35 5.05
C THR A 546 1.27 17.71 4.54
N LEU A 547 -0.02 17.81 4.22
CA LEU A 547 -0.56 19.04 3.65
C LEU A 547 -1.95 19.36 4.21
N SER A 548 -2.22 20.65 4.40
CA SER A 548 -3.57 21.14 4.62
C SER A 548 -3.78 22.43 3.83
N ILE A 549 -4.97 22.64 3.26
CA ILE A 549 -5.26 23.90 2.58
C ILE A 549 -5.60 24.98 3.61
N ASN A 550 -6.64 24.76 4.43
CA ASN A 550 -7.17 25.75 5.39
C ASN A 550 -7.12 25.30 6.86
N GLY A 551 -6.40 24.23 7.17
CA GLY A 551 -6.15 23.76 8.52
C GLY A 551 -4.66 23.60 8.81
N ASN A 552 -4.33 23.00 9.96
CA ASN A 552 -2.93 22.73 10.30
C ASN A 552 -2.45 21.47 9.57
N ALA A 553 -1.23 21.48 9.03
CA ALA A 553 -0.63 20.27 8.47
C ALA A 553 -0.18 19.31 9.58
N GLY A 554 -0.12 18.02 9.26
CA GLY A 554 0.37 16.98 10.17
C GLY A 554 1.89 17.02 10.33
N ASP A 555 2.40 16.42 11.41
CA ASP A 555 3.84 16.31 11.68
C ASP A 555 4.44 15.12 10.93
N ILE A 556 5.74 15.21 10.60
CA ILE A 556 6.52 14.12 10.01
C ILE A 556 7.62 13.71 10.99
N THR A 557 7.58 12.47 11.47
CA THR A 557 8.60 11.88 12.35
C THR A 557 9.27 10.69 11.69
N LEU A 558 10.58 10.77 11.47
CA LEU A 558 11.37 9.73 10.83
C LEU A 558 12.52 9.27 11.74
N THR A 559 12.59 7.97 11.99
CA THR A 559 13.78 7.30 12.56
C THR A 559 14.41 6.43 11.48
N THR A 560 15.70 6.63 11.21
CA THR A 560 16.43 5.91 10.16
C THR A 560 17.89 5.68 10.49
N GLU A 561 18.58 4.79 9.78
CA GLU A 561 20.05 4.80 9.79
C GLU A 561 20.56 5.82 8.76
N LYS A 562 19.98 5.84 7.56
CA LYS A 562 20.44 6.69 6.46
C LYS A 562 19.26 7.28 5.70
N LEU A 563 19.30 8.61 5.51
CA LEU A 563 18.38 9.34 4.64
C LEU A 563 19.13 9.88 3.42
N THR A 564 18.62 9.60 2.22
CA THR A 564 19.13 10.15 0.96
C THR A 564 17.99 10.83 0.20
N LEU A 565 18.08 12.14 -0.02
CA LEU A 565 17.20 12.89 -0.92
C LEU A 565 18.03 13.40 -2.09
N GLU A 566 17.70 12.99 -3.32
CA GLU A 566 18.45 13.37 -4.50
C GLU A 566 17.55 13.71 -5.68
N GLN A 567 18.08 14.41 -6.69
CA GLN A 567 17.39 14.67 -7.95
C GLN A 567 15.98 15.27 -7.74
N GLY A 568 15.87 16.23 -6.82
CA GLY A 568 14.60 16.89 -6.47
C GLY A 568 13.71 16.14 -5.47
N GLY A 569 14.14 15.03 -4.87
CA GLY A 569 13.37 14.32 -3.84
C GLY A 569 13.09 15.19 -2.60
N LYS A 570 11.87 15.12 -2.05
CA LYS A 570 11.39 16.04 -1.00
C LYS A 570 10.81 15.35 0.24
N ILE A 571 10.96 16.02 1.39
CA ILE A 571 10.14 15.81 2.59
C ILE A 571 9.51 17.16 2.93
N THR A 572 8.19 17.25 2.95
CA THR A 572 7.49 18.53 3.08
C THR A 572 6.30 18.43 4.02
N ALA A 573 6.21 19.39 4.95
CA ALA A 573 5.02 19.64 5.76
C ALA A 573 4.50 21.06 5.43
N GLN A 574 3.32 21.18 4.84
CA GLN A 574 2.90 22.44 4.20
C GLN A 574 1.45 22.85 4.45
N THR A 575 1.19 24.16 4.52
CA THR A 575 -0.14 24.75 4.36
C THR A 575 -0.23 25.65 3.13
N ASP A 576 -1.30 25.50 2.33
CA ASP A 576 -1.48 26.22 1.06
C ASP A 576 -2.28 27.53 1.19
N GLU A 577 -3.14 27.66 2.20
CA GLU A 577 -3.83 28.89 2.55
C GLU A 577 -3.54 29.24 4.02
N SER A 578 -4.50 29.03 4.92
CA SER A 578 -4.36 29.36 6.34
C SER A 578 -4.03 28.12 7.19
N GLY A 579 -3.33 28.33 8.30
CA GLY A 579 -2.99 27.26 9.25
C GLY A 579 -1.49 27.03 9.42
N VAL A 580 -1.13 26.36 10.52
CA VAL A 580 0.27 26.12 10.90
C VAL A 580 0.82 24.92 10.13
N ALA A 581 1.99 25.09 9.51
CA ALA A 581 2.71 23.98 8.88
C ALA A 581 3.23 23.00 9.93
N GLY A 582 3.24 21.72 9.59
CA GLY A 582 3.68 20.66 10.48
C GLY A 582 5.18 20.72 10.76
N ASN A 583 5.57 20.12 11.87
CA ASN A 583 6.95 19.93 12.26
C ASN A 583 7.55 18.71 11.57
N ILE A 584 8.84 18.78 11.26
CA ILE A 584 9.60 17.66 10.71
C ILE A 584 10.70 17.31 11.72
N SER A 585 10.68 16.08 12.25
CA SER A 585 11.69 15.55 13.16
C SER A 585 12.35 14.31 12.56
N ILE A 586 13.66 14.38 12.31
CA ILE A 586 14.43 13.29 11.70
C ILE A 586 15.59 12.91 12.61
N GLU A 587 15.62 11.64 13.03
CA GLU A 587 16.75 11.03 13.72
C GLU A 587 17.40 10.00 12.79
N ALA A 588 18.61 10.29 12.31
CA ALA A 588 19.36 9.43 11.40
C ALA A 588 20.66 8.94 12.06
N LEU A 589 20.79 7.64 12.31
CA LEU A 589 21.89 7.06 13.09
C LEU A 589 23.26 7.10 12.37
N LYS A 590 23.29 7.23 11.04
CA LYS A 590 24.53 7.28 10.23
C LYS A 590 24.69 8.54 9.42
N GLY A 591 23.62 9.11 8.86
CA GLY A 591 23.74 10.35 8.09
C GLY A 591 22.53 10.74 7.27
N ILE A 592 22.45 12.03 6.97
CA ILE A 592 21.49 12.64 6.06
C ILE A 592 22.27 13.23 4.87
N TYR A 593 21.89 12.83 3.65
CA TYR A 593 22.55 13.21 2.41
C TYR A 593 21.53 13.83 1.46
N LEU A 594 21.66 15.13 1.21
CA LEU A 594 20.82 15.89 0.30
C LEU A 594 21.67 16.33 -0.90
N SER A 595 21.24 16.03 -2.12
CA SER A 595 21.97 16.40 -3.33
C SER A 595 21.05 16.75 -4.50
N ASN A 596 21.58 17.45 -5.51
CA ASN A 596 20.89 17.71 -6.77
C ASN A 596 19.45 18.21 -6.56
N GLN A 597 19.30 19.33 -5.84
CA GLN A 597 18.02 19.95 -5.49
C GLN A 597 17.09 19.13 -4.55
N GLY A 598 17.57 18.06 -3.94
CA GLY A 598 16.84 17.38 -2.85
C GLY A 598 16.68 18.28 -1.61
N GLY A 599 15.59 18.13 -0.85
CA GLY A 599 15.39 19.01 0.29
C GLY A 599 14.30 18.64 1.29
N ILE A 600 14.33 19.36 2.42
CA ILE A 600 13.41 19.23 3.55
C ILE A 600 12.76 20.59 3.79
N PHE A 601 11.43 20.62 3.84
CA PHE A 601 10.66 21.86 3.78
C PHE A 601 9.53 21.88 4.80
N THR A 602 9.43 22.96 5.55
CA THR A 602 8.19 23.34 6.23
C THR A 602 7.75 24.69 5.70
N GLU A 603 6.58 24.73 5.08
CA GLU A 603 6.10 25.88 4.32
C GLU A 603 4.68 26.25 4.73
N SER A 604 4.44 27.54 4.92
CA SER A 604 3.09 28.06 5.15
C SER A 604 2.82 29.24 4.24
N VAL A 605 1.58 29.35 3.75
CA VAL A 605 1.14 30.56 3.04
C VAL A 605 0.73 31.62 4.06
N ASP A 606 -0.44 31.55 4.68
CA ASP A 606 -0.93 32.55 5.64
C ASP A 606 -0.92 32.06 7.10
N GLY A 607 0.02 31.17 7.46
CA GLY A 607 0.20 30.68 8.84
C GLY A 607 1.67 30.56 9.26
N HIS A 608 1.92 30.06 10.47
CA HIS A 608 3.29 29.84 10.95
C HIS A 608 3.94 28.65 10.24
N ALA A 609 5.21 28.81 9.85
CA ALA A 609 6.01 27.66 9.41
C ALA A 609 6.45 26.84 10.64
N GLY A 610 6.56 25.52 10.45
CA GLY A 610 6.85 24.56 11.51
C GLY A 610 8.33 24.51 11.90
N LEU A 611 8.67 23.62 12.84
CA LEU A 611 10.04 23.31 13.23
C LEU A 611 10.61 22.22 12.33
N ILE A 612 11.84 22.40 11.83
CA ILE A 612 12.67 21.31 11.32
C ILE A 612 13.70 20.95 12.39
N LYS A 613 13.69 19.70 12.87
CA LYS A 613 14.66 19.16 13.82
C LYS A 613 15.39 17.97 13.23
N LEU A 614 16.71 18.08 13.09
CA LEU A 614 17.57 17.02 12.55
C LEU A 614 18.61 16.60 13.60
N ILE A 615 18.69 15.30 13.87
CA ILE A 615 19.70 14.70 14.74
C ILE A 615 20.43 13.62 13.93
N THR A 616 21.73 13.81 13.66
CA THR A 616 22.52 12.83 12.90
C THR A 616 24.02 13.06 13.03
N PRO A 617 24.90 12.03 13.02
CA PRO A 617 26.33 12.31 13.05
C PRO A 617 26.82 13.09 11.80
N GLU A 618 26.21 12.88 10.64
CA GLU A 618 26.67 13.43 9.36
C GLU A 618 25.52 14.11 8.60
N LEU A 619 25.65 15.40 8.27
CA LEU A 619 24.71 16.11 7.41
C LEU A 619 25.44 16.74 6.23
N HIS A 620 25.14 16.26 5.02
CA HIS A 620 25.76 16.70 3.76
C HIS A 620 24.71 17.27 2.83
N LEU A 621 24.86 18.54 2.45
CA LEU A 621 24.07 19.21 1.41
C LEU A 621 24.99 19.55 0.23
N LYS A 622 24.62 19.13 -0.98
CA LYS A 622 25.39 19.39 -2.19
C LYS A 622 24.50 19.79 -3.36
N ASP A 623 25.07 20.48 -4.34
CA ASP A 623 24.46 20.72 -5.65
C ASP A 623 23.02 21.29 -5.53
N HIS A 624 22.91 22.47 -4.92
CA HIS A 624 21.64 23.19 -4.69
C HIS A 624 20.61 22.48 -3.79
N ALA A 625 21.04 21.52 -2.96
CA ALA A 625 20.18 20.95 -1.93
C ALA A 625 19.77 21.99 -0.87
N LYS A 626 18.56 21.87 -0.32
CA LYS A 626 17.97 22.88 0.59
C LYS A 626 17.32 22.29 1.84
N ILE A 627 17.41 23.02 2.95
CA ILE A 627 16.56 22.82 4.14
C ILE A 627 15.90 24.17 4.46
N LEU A 628 14.58 24.27 4.30
CA LEU A 628 13.87 25.55 4.42
C LEU A 628 12.70 25.49 5.40
N ALA A 629 12.59 26.52 6.23
CA ALA A 629 11.43 26.76 7.08
C ALA A 629 10.85 28.16 6.77
N THR A 630 9.86 28.21 5.88
CA THR A 630 9.43 29.45 5.22
C THR A 630 7.96 29.76 5.45
N ALA A 631 7.67 30.99 5.91
CA ALA A 631 6.33 31.55 5.91
C ALA A 631 6.20 32.59 4.78
N LYS A 632 5.27 32.40 3.85
CA LYS A 632 5.08 33.29 2.69
C LYS A 632 4.21 34.52 3.04
N GLY A 633 3.35 34.37 4.04
CA GLY A 633 2.38 35.36 4.49
C GLY A 633 2.87 36.17 5.68
N LYS A 634 1.92 36.69 6.47
CA LYS A 634 2.21 37.67 7.52
C LYS A 634 2.78 37.07 8.81
N GLU A 635 2.73 35.76 8.93
CA GLU A 635 3.15 35.05 10.13
C GLU A 635 4.66 34.77 10.13
N PRO A 636 5.28 34.57 11.31
CA PRO A 636 6.69 34.23 11.43
C PRO A 636 7.12 32.97 10.67
N GLY A 637 8.36 33.01 10.17
CA GLY A 637 9.07 31.84 9.63
C GLY A 637 9.37 30.78 10.70
N GLY A 638 9.61 29.56 10.25
CA GLY A 638 9.79 28.39 11.11
C GLY A 638 11.22 28.27 11.63
N ASN A 639 11.42 27.57 12.74
CA ASN A 639 12.76 27.38 13.30
C ASN A 639 13.42 26.14 12.71
N ILE A 640 14.76 26.13 12.67
CA ILE A 640 15.54 24.94 12.30
C ILE A 640 16.53 24.64 13.43
N GLU A 641 16.51 23.40 13.90
CA GLU A 641 17.39 22.88 14.93
C GLU A 641 18.17 21.68 14.39
N ILE A 642 19.50 21.77 14.38
CA ILE A 642 20.39 20.75 13.83
C ILE A 642 21.42 20.35 14.90
N ASP A 643 21.43 19.07 15.25
CA ASP A 643 22.40 18.44 16.16
C ASP A 643 23.20 17.38 15.40
N VAL A 644 24.47 17.68 15.13
CA VAL A 644 25.33 16.89 14.23
C VAL A 644 26.79 16.85 14.67
N ASN A 645 27.57 15.87 14.23
CA ASN A 645 29.03 15.92 14.41
C ASN A 645 29.69 16.70 13.27
N HIS A 646 29.28 16.43 12.04
CA HIS A 646 29.85 17.01 10.83
C HIS A 646 28.75 17.59 9.95
N LEU A 647 28.84 18.90 9.68
CA LEU A 647 27.95 19.62 8.76
C LEU A 647 28.73 20.16 7.57
N HIS A 648 28.36 19.73 6.38
CA HIS A 648 29.02 20.11 5.13
C HIS A 648 28.02 20.58 4.07
N LEU A 649 28.13 21.84 3.66
CA LEU A 649 27.33 22.41 2.58
C LEU A 649 28.24 22.78 1.42
N THR A 650 27.89 22.36 0.19
CA THR A 650 28.68 22.69 -1.01
C THR A 650 27.81 23.12 -2.19
N LYS A 651 28.36 23.96 -3.08
CA LYS A 651 27.82 24.24 -4.42
C LYS A 651 26.37 24.73 -4.41
N GLY A 652 26.15 25.90 -3.82
CA GLY A 652 24.87 26.60 -3.81
C GLY A 652 23.82 25.98 -2.92
N SER A 653 24.22 25.09 -2.00
CA SER A 653 23.34 24.55 -0.96
C SER A 653 23.03 25.57 0.12
N GLU A 654 21.83 25.47 0.69
CA GLU A 654 21.22 26.49 1.54
C GLU A 654 20.47 25.87 2.74
N ILE A 655 20.67 26.43 3.93
CA ILE A 655 19.79 26.21 5.10
C ILE A 655 19.19 27.57 5.47
N SER A 656 17.87 27.69 5.46
CA SER A 656 17.21 28.97 5.64
C SER A 656 15.92 28.92 6.46
N ALA A 657 15.74 29.91 7.33
CA ALA A 657 14.49 30.17 8.04
C ALA A 657 13.99 31.57 7.67
N SER A 658 12.90 31.67 6.91
CA SER A 658 12.51 32.92 6.27
C SER A 658 11.03 33.28 6.41
N SER A 659 10.77 34.58 6.29
CA SER A 659 9.44 35.17 6.16
C SER A 659 9.42 36.09 4.93
N GLU A 660 8.57 35.79 3.93
CA GLU A 660 8.54 36.51 2.65
C GLU A 660 7.60 37.73 2.65
N SER A 661 6.89 37.99 3.75
CA SER A 661 5.99 39.14 3.89
C SER A 661 6.20 39.87 5.23
N GLN A 662 5.20 39.95 6.11
CA GLN A 662 5.22 40.80 7.32
C GLN A 662 5.73 40.10 8.59
N GLY A 663 5.95 38.78 8.56
CA GLY A 663 6.41 38.03 9.73
C GLY A 663 7.90 38.23 10.02
N ASN A 664 8.31 37.95 11.26
CA ASN A 664 9.73 37.81 11.60
C ASN A 664 10.33 36.55 10.94
N ALA A 665 11.62 36.57 10.66
CA ALA A 665 12.28 35.33 10.23
C ALA A 665 12.38 34.34 11.41
N GLY A 666 12.41 33.05 11.09
CA GLY A 666 12.65 32.01 12.10
C GLY A 666 14.10 31.95 12.54
N ASN A 667 14.37 31.24 13.63
CA ASN A 667 15.72 31.10 14.19
C ASN A 667 16.39 29.81 13.72
N LEU A 668 17.71 29.86 13.58
CA LEU A 668 18.54 28.69 13.31
C LEU A 668 19.42 28.37 14.52
N ARG A 669 19.38 27.12 14.97
CA ARG A 669 20.21 26.63 16.08
C ARG A 669 21.00 25.39 15.64
N PHE A 670 22.31 25.48 15.72
CA PHE A 670 23.23 24.39 15.39
C PHE A 670 24.05 23.99 16.60
N ILE A 671 24.02 22.71 16.93
CA ILE A 671 24.98 22.05 17.81
C ILE A 671 25.83 21.17 16.90
N VAL A 672 27.09 21.55 16.70
CA VAL A 672 28.02 20.82 15.84
C VAL A 672 29.10 20.21 16.71
N GLY A 673 29.39 18.92 16.58
CA GLY A 673 30.34 18.19 17.42
C GLY A 673 31.80 18.38 17.01
N ASP A 674 32.09 18.51 15.72
CA ASP A 674 33.47 18.59 15.20
C ASP A 674 33.60 19.68 14.12
N THR A 675 33.02 19.52 12.93
CA THR A 675 33.29 20.44 11.81
C THR A 675 32.04 21.03 11.20
N LEU A 676 32.06 22.34 10.97
CA LEU A 676 31.11 23.07 10.14
C LEU A 676 31.85 23.66 8.93
N VAL A 677 31.57 23.16 7.74
CA VAL A 677 32.23 23.59 6.49
C VAL A 677 31.18 24.01 5.47
N LEU A 678 31.31 25.24 4.96
CA LEU A 678 30.51 25.76 3.85
C LEU A 678 31.46 26.12 2.70
N GLU A 679 31.16 25.63 1.49
CA GLU A 679 31.87 25.94 0.25
C GLU A 679 30.87 26.37 -0.84
N ASP A 680 30.88 27.65 -1.24
CA ASP A 680 29.91 28.21 -2.20
C ASP A 680 28.45 28.07 -1.75
N SER A 681 28.22 28.13 -0.43
CA SER A 681 26.94 27.81 0.23
C SER A 681 26.52 28.83 1.31
N SER A 682 25.28 28.74 1.77
CA SER A 682 24.65 29.72 2.65
C SER A 682 23.90 29.13 3.85
N ILE A 683 23.97 29.83 4.99
CA ILE A 683 23.09 29.66 6.17
C ILE A 683 22.44 31.00 6.47
N ILE A 684 21.11 31.11 6.34
CA ILE A 684 20.44 32.41 6.29
C ILE A 684 19.19 32.44 7.17
N THR A 685 18.96 33.56 7.86
CA THR A 685 17.61 33.93 8.28
C THR A 685 17.22 35.21 7.58
N GLU A 686 16.03 35.24 7.00
CA GLU A 686 15.61 36.39 6.20
C GLU A 686 14.17 36.80 6.47
N ALA A 687 13.95 38.07 6.78
CA ALA A 687 12.62 38.67 6.84
C ALA A 687 12.46 39.71 5.74
N GLN A 688 11.35 39.64 4.99
CA GLN A 688 11.07 40.63 3.97
C GLN A 688 10.70 41.97 4.59
N ARG A 689 9.80 42.01 5.59
CA ARG A 689 9.27 43.26 6.17
C ARG A 689 9.40 43.48 7.68
N SER A 690 9.91 42.52 8.43
CA SER A 690 10.00 42.58 9.90
C SER A 690 11.41 42.25 10.39
N ASP A 691 11.57 41.90 11.67
CA ASP A 691 12.88 41.61 12.27
C ASP A 691 13.49 40.30 11.74
N GLY A 692 14.82 40.31 11.55
CA GLY A 692 15.60 39.15 11.17
C GLY A 692 15.67 38.11 12.30
N GLY A 693 15.79 36.84 11.91
CA GLY A 693 15.91 35.72 12.85
C GLY A 693 17.31 35.62 13.45
N ASN A 694 17.46 34.89 14.55
CA ASN A 694 18.77 34.68 15.16
C ASN A 694 19.43 33.40 14.66
N ILE A 695 20.75 33.44 14.51
CA ILE A 695 21.57 32.26 14.21
C ILE A 695 22.47 31.98 15.41
N THR A 696 22.36 30.78 15.98
CA THR A 696 23.25 30.31 17.05
C THR A 696 23.98 29.05 16.60
N ILE A 697 25.31 29.10 16.59
CA ILE A 697 26.18 27.97 16.26
C ILE A 697 27.12 27.71 17.42
N THR A 698 26.97 26.55 18.06
CA THR A 698 27.91 26.04 19.07
C THR A 698 28.71 24.90 18.44
N SER A 699 30.04 25.04 18.40
CA SER A 699 30.93 24.02 17.84
C SER A 699 32.24 23.93 18.64
N PRO A 700 32.59 22.81 19.29
CA PRO A 700 33.88 22.71 19.95
C PRO A 700 35.03 22.52 18.94
N GLY A 701 34.76 22.26 17.66
CA GLY A 701 35.78 22.22 16.62
C GLY A 701 35.83 23.52 15.80
N TYR A 702 35.86 23.43 14.47
CA TYR A 702 36.08 24.60 13.62
C TYR A 702 34.94 24.93 12.66
N LEU A 703 34.86 26.21 12.34
CA LEU A 703 33.99 26.77 11.31
C LEU A 703 34.86 27.23 10.13
N ARG A 704 34.61 26.70 8.93
CA ARG A 704 35.28 27.13 7.69
C ARG A 704 34.26 27.63 6.68
N LEU A 705 34.45 28.85 6.19
CA LEU A 705 33.65 29.48 5.15
C LEU A 705 34.52 29.74 3.92
N THR A 706 34.19 29.12 2.79
CA THR A 706 34.86 29.33 1.49
C THR A 706 33.86 29.88 0.49
N ARG A 707 33.96 31.16 0.08
CA ARG A 707 32.97 31.84 -0.80
C ARG A 707 31.52 31.63 -0.32
N SER A 708 31.32 31.76 0.98
CA SER A 708 30.12 31.32 1.69
C SER A 708 29.62 32.37 2.66
N ASN A 709 28.33 32.34 3.00
CA ASN A 709 27.74 33.28 3.94
C ASN A 709 27.00 32.61 5.10
N ILE A 710 27.10 33.24 6.27
CA ILE A 710 26.19 33.08 7.40
C ILE A 710 25.56 34.44 7.62
N SER A 711 24.26 34.59 7.40
CA SER A 711 23.65 35.92 7.46
C SER A 711 22.25 35.97 8.06
N THR A 712 22.02 37.02 8.84
CA THR A 712 20.69 37.45 9.27
C THR A 712 20.38 38.77 8.58
N SER A 713 19.30 38.86 7.82
CA SER A 713 18.99 40.07 7.06
C SER A 713 17.52 40.43 7.05
N VAL A 714 17.25 41.72 6.88
CA VAL A 714 15.93 42.29 6.63
C VAL A 714 15.96 43.12 5.35
N LYS A 715 14.99 42.92 4.46
CA LYS A 715 14.88 43.67 3.20
C LYS A 715 14.06 44.96 3.27
N ALA A 716 13.26 45.19 4.31
CA ALA A 716 12.37 46.35 4.40
C ALA A 716 12.88 47.54 5.22
N GLU A 717 12.10 48.61 5.10
CA GLU A 717 12.29 49.96 5.62
C GLU A 717 12.22 50.11 7.16
N ASN A 718 11.85 49.09 7.96
CA ASN A 718 11.70 49.26 9.42
C ASN A 718 12.15 48.08 10.33
N GLY A 719 12.57 46.94 9.78
CA GLY A 719 12.92 45.76 10.61
C GLY A 719 14.40 45.73 11.00
N ASN A 720 14.70 45.23 12.19
CA ASN A 720 16.06 45.16 12.72
C ASN A 720 16.79 43.89 12.26
N GLY A 721 18.11 43.97 12.13
CA GLY A 721 18.97 42.83 11.85
C GLY A 721 18.87 41.79 12.97
N GLY A 722 18.92 40.51 12.61
CA GLY A 722 18.97 39.41 13.57
C GLY A 722 20.32 39.30 14.28
N ASN A 723 20.41 38.50 15.33
CA ASN A 723 21.68 38.30 16.05
C ASN A 723 22.37 37.01 15.61
N ILE A 724 23.70 37.05 15.58
CA ILE A 724 24.55 35.89 15.27
C ILE A 724 25.43 35.60 16.48
N ILE A 725 25.29 34.39 17.03
CA ILE A 725 26.14 33.90 18.12
C ILE A 725 26.96 32.72 17.61
N LEU A 726 28.28 32.85 17.61
CA LEU A 726 29.21 31.81 17.17
C LEU A 726 30.14 31.41 18.31
N GLN A 727 30.20 30.12 18.62
CA GLN A 727 31.13 29.56 19.61
C GLN A 727 32.01 28.42 19.05
N PRO A 728 32.74 28.61 17.92
CA PRO A 728 33.75 27.67 17.42
C PRO A 728 35.09 27.80 18.16
N THR A 729 35.92 26.75 18.15
CA THR A 729 37.31 26.86 18.64
C THR A 729 38.16 27.74 17.73
N PHE A 730 38.03 27.62 16.40
CA PHE A 730 38.62 28.54 15.44
C PHE A 730 37.71 28.76 14.22
N ILE A 731 37.80 29.95 13.64
CA ILE A 731 37.09 30.33 12.42
C ILE A 731 38.11 30.49 11.30
N VAL A 732 37.80 29.94 10.13
CA VAL A 732 38.58 30.09 8.90
C VAL A 732 37.70 30.76 7.85
N LEU A 733 38.13 31.91 7.36
CA LEU A 733 37.47 32.69 6.31
C LEU A 733 38.34 32.69 5.06
N ASP A 734 37.81 32.16 3.96
CA ASP A 734 38.38 32.20 2.61
C ASP A 734 37.30 32.80 1.68
N ASP A 735 37.25 34.14 1.62
CA ASP A 735 36.13 34.86 0.98
C ASP A 735 34.76 34.53 1.61
N GLY A 736 34.76 34.25 2.92
CA GLY A 736 33.57 33.91 3.70
C GLY A 736 33.03 35.10 4.49
N GLN A 737 31.71 35.21 4.61
CA GLN A 737 31.04 36.35 5.24
C GLN A 737 30.13 35.93 6.41
N ILE A 738 30.10 36.74 7.47
CA ILE A 738 29.22 36.65 8.64
C ILE A 738 28.51 38.00 8.79
N ILE A 739 27.23 38.07 8.43
CA ILE A 739 26.53 39.34 8.17
C ILE A 739 25.24 39.44 8.99
N ALA A 740 25.12 40.47 9.82
CA ALA A 740 23.92 40.79 10.59
C ALA A 740 23.36 42.17 10.22
N LYS A 741 23.27 42.45 8.92
CA LYS A 741 22.93 43.78 8.38
C LYS A 741 21.42 44.02 8.36
N ALA A 742 21.05 45.30 8.51
CA ALA A 742 19.71 45.82 8.24
C ALA A 742 19.77 46.89 7.16
N VAL A 743 18.65 47.12 6.46
CA VAL A 743 18.54 48.25 5.52
C VAL A 743 18.20 49.52 6.31
N SER A 744 17.02 49.58 6.93
CA SER A 744 16.57 50.80 7.62
C SER A 744 16.33 50.66 9.12
N GLY A 745 16.12 49.45 9.64
CA GLY A 745 16.13 49.20 11.09
C GLY A 745 17.56 49.16 11.64
N ASN A 746 17.73 48.92 12.94
CA ASN A 746 19.07 48.82 13.51
C ASN A 746 19.77 47.53 13.05
N GLY A 747 21.08 47.59 12.86
CA GLY A 747 21.90 46.42 12.62
C GLY A 747 21.89 45.46 13.82
N GLY A 748 22.21 44.19 13.57
CA GLY A 748 22.14 43.12 14.59
C GLY A 748 23.32 43.09 15.56
N HIS A 749 23.32 42.12 16.48
CA HIS A 749 24.46 41.83 17.34
C HIS A 749 25.19 40.56 16.88
N ILE A 750 26.49 40.66 16.63
CA ILE A 750 27.37 39.52 16.33
C ILE A 750 28.27 39.27 17.54
N ASP A 751 28.07 38.16 18.26
CA ASP A 751 28.94 37.70 19.36
C ASP A 751 29.71 36.45 18.94
N ILE A 752 31.02 36.57 18.84
CA ILE A 752 31.92 35.48 18.47
C ILE A 752 32.81 35.15 19.66
N LYS A 753 32.72 33.91 20.15
CA LYS A 753 33.62 33.36 21.15
C LYS A 753 34.52 32.31 20.51
N THR A 754 35.78 32.65 20.25
CA THR A 754 36.74 31.79 19.52
C THR A 754 38.17 31.99 19.98
N VAL A 755 39.03 30.98 19.85
CA VAL A 755 40.48 31.09 20.09
C VAL A 755 41.14 31.96 19.01
N GLY A 756 40.62 31.95 17.78
CA GLY A 756 41.13 32.78 16.70
C GLY A 756 40.28 32.78 15.44
N ILE A 757 40.47 33.81 14.62
CA ILE A 757 39.88 33.95 13.28
C ILE A 757 41.04 34.07 12.28
N TYR A 758 41.06 33.19 11.29
CA TYR A 758 42.06 33.16 10.22
C TYR A 758 41.40 33.58 8.91
N ASN A 759 41.69 34.81 8.46
CA ASN A 759 41.24 35.32 7.17
C ASN A 759 42.35 35.15 6.12
N PHE A 760 42.04 34.57 4.96
CA PHE A 760 42.99 34.38 3.87
C PHE A 760 43.03 35.53 2.85
N LEU A 761 42.11 36.50 2.99
CA LEU A 761 42.12 37.72 2.21
C LEU A 761 42.80 38.87 2.95
N PRO A 762 43.49 39.79 2.23
CA PRO A 762 44.21 40.91 2.83
C PRO A 762 43.28 42.02 3.37
N GLU A 763 41.97 41.95 3.08
CA GLU A 763 41.01 42.99 3.43
C GLU A 763 40.66 42.99 4.93
N PRO A 764 40.22 44.14 5.48
CA PRO A 764 39.85 44.27 6.89
C PRO A 764 38.73 43.29 7.29
N LEU A 765 38.77 42.81 8.55
CA LEU A 765 37.78 41.87 9.06
C LEU A 765 36.34 42.43 9.03
N GLU A 766 36.19 43.76 9.10
CA GLU A 766 34.90 44.48 9.03
C GLU A 766 34.18 44.33 7.68
N GLU A 767 34.89 43.94 6.62
CA GLU A 767 34.27 43.62 5.32
C GLU A 767 33.61 42.23 5.32
N PHE A 768 34.12 41.32 6.15
CA PHE A 768 33.65 39.93 6.26
C PHE A 768 32.72 39.70 7.44
N ILE A 769 32.90 40.42 8.54
CA ILE A 769 32.09 40.34 9.75
C ILE A 769 31.45 41.69 9.98
N ASN A 770 30.15 41.80 9.71
CA ASN A 770 29.53 43.10 9.60
C ASN A 770 28.06 43.11 10.08
N ALA A 771 27.76 44.01 11.01
CA ALA A 771 26.44 44.21 11.59
C ALA A 771 25.88 45.62 11.34
N SER A 772 26.29 46.30 10.28
CA SER A 772 25.91 47.69 10.00
C SER A 772 24.44 47.84 9.58
N SER A 773 23.96 49.08 9.58
CA SER A 773 22.68 49.46 8.95
C SER A 773 22.89 50.56 7.91
N GLU A 774 22.11 50.57 6.83
CA GLU A 774 22.22 51.63 5.80
C GLU A 774 21.57 52.94 6.27
N PHE A 775 20.39 52.87 6.89
CA PHE A 775 19.65 54.04 7.39
C PHE A 775 19.36 54.02 8.89
N GLY A 776 19.56 52.88 9.56
CA GLY A 776 19.39 52.73 11.01
C GLY A 776 20.69 52.92 11.80
N LEU A 777 20.68 52.55 13.09
CA LEU A 777 21.92 52.50 13.87
C LEU A 777 22.71 51.24 13.52
N ASP A 778 24.02 51.37 13.43
CA ASP A 778 24.91 50.22 13.30
C ASP A 778 24.80 49.30 14.52
N GLY A 779 24.81 48.00 14.25
CA GLY A 779 24.87 46.95 15.25
C GLY A 779 26.26 46.80 15.86
N GLU A 780 26.41 45.86 16.79
CA GLU A 780 27.67 45.62 17.51
C GLU A 780 28.28 44.30 17.07
N VAL A 781 29.59 44.33 16.78
CA VAL A 781 30.41 43.13 16.56
C VAL A 781 31.35 42.96 17.75
N LYS A 782 31.17 41.87 18.50
CA LYS A 782 31.97 41.52 19.67
C LYS A 782 32.71 40.21 19.41
N ILE A 783 34.04 40.24 19.52
CA ILE A 783 34.90 39.07 19.35
C ILE A 783 35.67 38.85 20.64
N ASN A 784 35.37 37.76 21.34
CA ASN A 784 35.97 37.39 22.62
C ASN A 784 36.80 36.12 22.47
N SER A 785 38.01 36.11 23.02
CA SER A 785 38.81 34.89 23.17
C SER A 785 38.72 34.38 24.60
N PRO A 786 38.42 33.09 24.83
CA PRO A 786 38.41 32.54 26.18
C PRO A 786 39.81 32.58 26.81
N ASP A 787 39.87 32.89 28.11
CA ASP A 787 41.12 32.90 28.89
C ASP A 787 41.85 31.56 28.78
N THR A 788 42.84 31.49 27.90
CA THR A 788 43.64 30.30 27.70
C THR A 788 44.78 30.34 28.72
N ASN A 789 44.75 29.45 29.72
CA ASN A 789 45.79 29.36 30.74
C ASN A 789 47.10 28.80 30.13
N VAL A 790 47.86 29.66 29.45
CA VAL A 790 49.17 29.33 28.86
C VAL A 790 50.24 29.01 29.91
N THR A 791 49.97 29.28 31.19
CA THR A 791 50.90 29.03 32.29
C THR A 791 51.18 27.53 32.54
N GLU A 792 50.26 26.64 32.14
CA GLU A 792 50.46 25.17 32.26
C GLU A 792 51.25 24.55 31.09
N SER A 793 51.47 25.28 29.99
CA SER A 793 52.26 24.81 28.83
C SER A 793 53.73 25.21 28.86
N PHE A 794 54.20 25.90 29.91
CA PHE A 794 55.63 26.14 30.10
C PHE A 794 56.30 24.88 30.65
N VAL A 795 56.84 24.05 29.76
CA VAL A 795 57.94 23.16 30.14
C VAL A 795 59.14 24.06 30.48
N ILE A 796 59.49 24.16 31.76
CA ILE A 796 60.78 24.70 32.17
C ILE A 796 61.84 23.72 31.66
N LEU A 797 62.57 24.10 30.61
CA LEU A 797 63.77 23.37 30.19
C LEU A 797 64.73 23.34 31.40
N PRO A 798 65.18 22.17 31.86
CA PRO A 798 66.11 22.11 32.98
C PRO A 798 67.38 22.88 32.60
N ILE A 799 67.69 23.93 33.37
CA ILE A 799 68.91 24.72 33.26
C ILE A 799 70.04 23.91 33.90
N GLY A 800 70.36 22.77 33.32
CA GLY A 800 71.62 22.08 33.51
C GLY A 800 72.48 22.38 32.31
N PHE A 801 73.33 23.41 32.38
CA PHE A 801 74.41 23.53 31.42
C PHE A 801 75.29 22.28 31.57
N LEU A 802 75.42 21.50 30.49
CA LEU A 802 76.43 20.47 30.39
C LEU A 802 77.79 21.17 30.44
N ASP A 803 78.57 20.96 31.51
CA ASP A 803 79.90 21.54 31.64
C ASP A 803 80.84 20.92 30.59
N VAL A 804 81.06 21.66 29.49
CA VAL A 804 81.91 21.25 28.36
C VAL A 804 83.37 21.07 28.80
N SER A 805 83.77 21.59 29.97
CA SER A 805 85.10 21.39 30.55
C SER A 805 85.37 19.93 30.94
N VAL A 806 84.32 19.16 31.28
CA VAL A 806 84.42 17.73 31.64
C VAL A 806 84.51 16.82 30.41
N LEU A 807 84.06 17.28 29.24
CA LEU A 807 84.17 16.56 27.96
C LEU A 807 85.48 16.84 27.19
N LEU A 808 86.26 17.84 27.60
CA LEU A 808 87.53 18.21 26.97
C LEU A 808 88.78 17.58 27.62
N GLU A 809 88.69 17.03 28.84
CA GLU A 809 89.82 16.40 29.53
C GLU A 809 90.11 14.94 29.12
N SER A 810 89.26 14.31 28.31
CA SER A 810 89.41 12.89 27.94
C SER A 810 89.91 12.61 26.51
N CYS A 811 90.25 13.63 25.71
CA CYS A 811 90.73 13.46 24.33
C CYS A 811 92.05 14.16 23.98
N SER A 812 92.97 14.30 24.94
CA SER A 812 94.35 14.72 24.65
C SER A 812 95.40 13.95 25.45
N ARG A 813 95.28 12.62 25.48
CA ARG A 813 96.43 11.75 25.80
C ARG A 813 96.19 10.32 25.36
N SER A 814 96.22 10.05 24.06
CA SER A 814 96.72 8.78 23.50
C SER A 814 96.74 8.78 21.97
N TYR A 815 97.97 8.71 21.45
CA TYR A 815 98.32 8.07 20.17
C TYR A 815 97.98 8.77 18.84
N LEU A 816 98.92 9.64 18.47
CA LEU A 816 99.54 9.70 17.15
C LEU A 816 99.63 8.30 16.48
N LYS A 817 98.91 8.09 15.36
CA LYS A 817 99.45 7.55 14.08
C LYS A 817 98.37 7.34 13.02
N LYS A 818 98.53 8.12 11.94
CA LYS A 818 98.33 7.81 10.50
C LYS A 818 96.92 7.47 9.95
N ASN A 819 96.63 8.22 8.88
CA ASN A 819 95.71 7.96 7.75
C ASN A 819 94.22 8.27 7.95
N HIS A 820 93.84 9.52 7.67
CA HIS A 820 92.46 9.87 7.33
C HIS A 820 92.27 9.85 5.81
N SER A 821 91.24 9.14 5.36
CA SER A 821 90.63 9.28 4.04
C SER A 821 89.94 10.65 3.95
N GLN A 822 90.13 11.36 2.83
CA GLN A 822 89.45 12.62 2.54
C GLN A 822 88.31 12.39 1.54
N PHE A 823 87.16 13.02 1.78
CA PHE A 823 86.05 13.11 0.82
C PHE A 823 86.26 14.37 -0.03
N LYS A 824 86.47 14.18 -1.34
CA LYS A 824 86.74 15.26 -2.30
C LYS A 824 85.54 15.40 -3.23
N ILE A 825 84.76 16.47 -3.08
CA ILE A 825 83.70 16.83 -4.03
C ILE A 825 84.34 17.71 -5.11
N ASN A 826 84.45 17.20 -6.33
CA ASN A 826 84.78 17.99 -7.51
C ASN A 826 83.51 18.69 -7.99
N SER A 827 83.49 20.01 -8.04
CA SER A 827 82.42 20.78 -8.69
C SER A 827 82.64 20.80 -10.21
N LEU A 828 81.63 20.34 -10.95
CA LEU A 828 81.45 20.69 -12.36
C LEU A 828 80.51 21.90 -12.41
N THR A 829 81.01 22.96 -13.04
CA THR A 829 80.40 24.28 -13.23
C THR A 829 79.05 24.17 -13.97
N GLY A 830 77.97 24.66 -13.36
CA GLY A 830 76.68 24.84 -14.05
C GLY A 830 75.40 24.56 -13.24
N SER A 831 75.35 24.80 -11.93
CA SER A 831 74.09 24.74 -11.16
C SER A 831 73.96 25.94 -10.21
N PRO A 832 72.72 26.43 -10.00
CA PRO A 832 72.44 27.75 -9.42
C PRO A 832 72.88 27.88 -7.95
N PRO A 833 73.23 29.10 -7.49
CA PRO A 833 73.70 29.37 -6.13
C PRO A 833 72.63 29.02 -5.09
N ARG A 834 73.09 28.52 -3.94
CA ARG A 834 72.22 28.16 -2.82
C ARG A 834 71.75 29.43 -2.08
N PRO A 835 70.65 29.36 -1.32
CA PRO A 835 69.98 30.50 -0.69
C PRO A 835 70.80 31.33 0.31
N GLU A 836 72.08 31.01 0.51
CA GLU A 836 72.96 31.61 1.52
C GLU A 836 73.92 32.67 0.92
N ASP A 837 73.97 32.82 -0.42
CA ASP A 837 74.94 33.67 -1.14
C ASP A 837 74.46 35.10 -1.47
N LEU A 838 73.45 35.65 -0.77
CA LEU A 838 73.04 37.05 -0.97
C LEU A 838 73.21 37.88 0.32
N LYS A 839 74.36 38.58 0.42
CA LYS A 839 74.49 39.79 1.25
C LYS A 839 75.09 40.95 0.45
N ALA A 840 74.25 41.99 0.35
CA ALA A 840 74.47 43.45 0.24
C ALA A 840 75.53 44.02 -0.72
N ASN A 841 75.09 44.92 -1.60
CA ASN A 841 75.82 46.14 -1.96
C ASN A 841 74.85 47.24 -2.48
N PRO A 842 75.26 48.53 -2.63
CA PRO A 842 74.56 49.68 -2.05
C PRO A 842 73.99 50.66 -3.09
N LEU A 843 73.38 51.73 -2.56
CA LEU A 843 72.93 52.96 -3.21
C LEU A 843 73.77 53.44 -4.41
N ILE A 844 73.07 53.92 -5.44
CA ILE A 844 73.56 54.91 -6.40
C ILE A 844 72.72 56.18 -6.24
N LEU A 845 73.40 57.29 -5.96
CA LEU A 845 72.90 58.66 -6.00
C LEU A 845 72.84 59.17 -7.44
N PHE A 846 71.76 59.85 -7.79
CA PHE A 846 71.79 61.26 -8.21
C PHE A 846 70.61 61.99 -7.56
#